data_AF-A0A239L103-F1
#
_entry.id   AF-A0A239L103-F1
#
_cell.length_a   1.000
_cell.length_b   1.000
_cell.length_c   1.000
_cell.angle_alpha   90.00
_cell.angle_beta   90.00
_cell.angle_gamma   90.00
#
_symmetry.space_group_name_H-M   'P 1'
#
loop_
_entity.id
_entity.type
_entity.pdbx_description
1 polymer ?
#
loop_
_entity_poly.entity_id
_entity_poly.type
_entity_poly.pdbx_seq_one_letter_code
_entity_poly.pdbx_strand_id
1 'polypeptide(L)'
;MPGKVSLTREKRTFPIAPDVPNEPASAQEASRFVVHRHAASRLHYDLRLELDGVLKSWALPKGPSLDPVQKRLAVQVEDHALSYIAFEGRIPDDQYGAGDVSVWDSGTWQPDGDPERGLRTGKLKFELHGTRLQGRWNLIRTRMPGKKEGGGEQWLLIKEKDEAARSTRDVDVTAEPPAETNASAMPAAKTAPSAARNAAKASRGAGKRSTANSTSGDAGRSSHAPFAALPEMVMPQLATLVDGVPEQGEWIYELKFDGYRILARVEGGETRLVTRDGKDWTAKLAPIRDAIVALGLKDGWLDGEIVVMDGQGIPSFQLLQNAFDEKRGAQILYFLFDLLHQDGHDLRQLPLMERRARLQALLAGLPQDGPLRFSAPMREAPQQLLDGACRMGMEGIIGKLADSRYRGGRSAEWIKLKCRKRQEFVIAGYTDPQGKRELFGSLLLGVYDDDGRLHYAGRVGTGFDRTRLQTVYRQLQRLGQARAPFAELPAAARRLDAHWVKPTLVAEISFAEWTRGGLVRQAVFHALRQDKPATQIRREQAVAAANVAPREDTAKAAVVKPAVAGPAGRIGRKTSGAKNDAPADVAGVRITHPERIIDSASGRAKIDVARHYEAVAERMLPFLANRPVYLLRAPEGVAGEKFFQKHLGRTPISGVRQLDPAIDPSHPPLLAIDSVEALVSATQMGVIEFHLCGATADRIDRPDCMVFDLDPDPGLPWERMQEAALKARALLDELDLRSFLKTSGGKGLHLVVPLARRHPWKDVTEFSEAVTRRLAQAHPDLFSAKMGAQNRVGRVFVDYLRNQRYASTVAPYSLRARPGLGVATPLAWDELDSLTGAAMWNIDTLPARMASLDHDPWADYFLKKQQLTAVMRRKLGM
;
A
#
# COMPACT_ATOMS: atom_id res chain seq x y z
N MET A 1 -38.29 -3.52 59.84
CA MET A 1 -38.46 -4.99 59.65
C MET A 1 -39.94 -5.30 59.45
N PRO A 2 -40.32 -6.44 58.84
CA PRO A 2 -39.53 -7.37 58.02
C PRO A 2 -40.21 -7.66 56.64
N GLY A 3 -39.59 -8.49 55.78
CA GLY A 3 -40.21 -8.91 54.51
C GLY A 3 -39.31 -9.61 53.47
N LYS A 4 -38.41 -10.53 53.88
CA LYS A 4 -37.64 -11.38 52.94
C LYS A 4 -38.46 -12.60 52.50
N VAL A 5 -38.79 -12.74 51.21
CA VAL A 5 -39.01 -13.99 50.41
C VAL A 5 -38.95 -13.57 48.92
N SER A 6 -38.35 -14.24 47.93
CA SER A 6 -37.17 -15.13 47.85
C SER A 6 -36.76 -15.24 46.36
N LEU A 7 -35.47 -15.41 46.03
CA LEU A 7 -35.03 -15.65 44.64
C LEU A 7 -35.03 -17.14 44.28
N THR A 8 -35.75 -17.53 43.22
CA THR A 8 -35.59 -18.83 42.56
C THR A 8 -34.70 -18.69 41.31
N ARG A 9 -33.83 -19.67 41.10
CA ARG A 9 -32.74 -19.70 40.13
C ARG A 9 -32.98 -20.87 39.18
N GLU A 10 -33.39 -20.64 37.94
CA GLU A 10 -33.47 -21.70 36.93
C GLU A 10 -32.23 -21.73 36.02
N LYS A 11 -31.38 -22.73 36.26
CA LYS A 11 -30.28 -23.12 35.35
C LYS A 11 -30.89 -23.89 34.17
N ARG A 12 -30.42 -23.65 32.94
CA ARG A 12 -30.26 -24.74 31.95
C ARG A 12 -28.83 -25.27 32.04
N THR A 13 -28.69 -26.57 31.84
CA THR A 13 -27.62 -27.36 32.48
C THR A 13 -26.69 -27.98 31.44
N PHE A 14 -25.39 -27.88 31.69
CA PHE A 14 -24.38 -28.87 31.27
C PHE A 14 -23.77 -29.47 32.57
N PRO A 15 -23.24 -30.70 32.57
CA PRO A 15 -23.09 -31.51 33.78
C PRO A 15 -22.12 -30.93 34.84
N ILE A 16 -22.40 -31.27 36.10
CA ILE A 16 -21.87 -30.62 37.31
C ILE A 16 -20.61 -31.31 37.85
N ALA A 17 -19.62 -30.52 38.25
CA ALA A 17 -18.80 -30.75 39.45
C ALA A 17 -19.16 -29.64 40.48
N PRO A 18 -19.08 -29.89 41.81
CA PRO A 18 -19.95 -29.22 42.79
C PRO A 18 -19.69 -27.72 43.04
N ASP A 19 -20.79 -26.98 43.30
CA ASP A 19 -20.85 -25.54 43.60
C ASP A 19 -20.14 -25.18 44.93
N VAL A 20 -19.41 -24.05 44.96
CA VAL A 20 -19.03 -23.31 46.18
C VAL A 20 -19.75 -21.95 46.17
N PRO A 21 -20.32 -21.44 47.29
CA PRO A 21 -21.12 -20.21 47.26
C PRO A 21 -20.27 -18.93 47.27
N ASN A 22 -20.62 -17.94 46.44
CA ASN A 22 -20.10 -16.57 46.55
C ASN A 22 -20.90 -15.77 47.58
N GLU A 23 -20.25 -15.40 48.68
CA GLU A 23 -20.64 -14.28 49.54
C GLU A 23 -20.13 -12.95 48.94
N PRO A 24 -20.70 -11.78 49.31
CA PRO A 24 -20.21 -10.48 48.83
C PRO A 24 -18.92 -10.07 49.57
N ALA A 25 -17.76 -10.43 49.02
CA ALA A 25 -16.47 -10.06 49.57
C ALA A 25 -16.16 -8.56 49.40
N SER A 26 -16.03 -7.85 50.53
CA SER A 26 -15.35 -6.56 50.59
C SER A 26 -13.85 -6.77 50.84
N ALA A 27 -13.02 -5.83 50.38
CA ALA A 27 -11.55 -5.77 50.48
C ALA A 27 -10.77 -6.49 49.37
N GLN A 28 -10.63 -5.78 48.25
CA GLN A 28 -9.41 -5.75 47.43
C GLN A 28 -8.80 -7.12 47.05
N GLU A 29 -9.65 -8.06 46.59
CA GLU A 29 -9.18 -9.30 45.98
C GLU A 29 -8.29 -9.00 44.78
N ALA A 30 -7.16 -9.70 44.69
CA ALA A 30 -6.16 -9.47 43.65
C ALA A 30 -6.69 -9.95 42.29
N SER A 31 -7.03 -9.00 41.42
CA SER A 31 -7.59 -9.26 40.09
C SER A 31 -6.69 -10.20 39.29
N ARG A 32 -7.27 -11.13 38.53
CA ARG A 32 -6.51 -12.17 37.83
C ARG A 32 -6.01 -11.70 36.46
N PHE A 33 -4.92 -12.29 35.99
CA PHE A 33 -4.49 -12.15 34.61
C PHE A 33 -4.17 -13.50 33.98
N VAL A 34 -4.26 -13.53 32.65
CA VAL A 34 -3.76 -14.62 31.82
C VAL A 34 -3.05 -14.06 30.60
N VAL A 35 -2.04 -14.79 30.14
CA VAL A 35 -1.44 -14.63 28.82
C VAL A 35 -1.66 -15.93 28.06
N HIS A 36 -2.49 -15.89 27.01
CA HIS A 36 -2.64 -17.04 26.11
C HIS A 36 -1.57 -16.97 25.02
N ARG A 37 -0.94 -18.10 24.68
CA ARG A 37 -0.18 -18.29 23.44
C ARG A 37 -1.15 -18.77 22.37
N HIS A 38 -1.19 -18.06 21.24
CA HIS A 38 -2.16 -18.31 20.17
C HIS A 38 -1.45 -18.59 18.85
N ALA A 39 -1.38 -19.87 18.50
CA ALA A 39 -0.83 -20.39 17.25
C ALA A 39 -1.87 -20.34 16.11
N ALA A 40 -2.33 -19.14 15.80
CA ALA A 40 -3.15 -18.87 14.62
C ALA A 40 -2.29 -18.81 13.34
N SER A 41 -2.85 -18.29 12.24
CA SER A 41 -2.11 -18.01 10.98
C SER A 41 -0.77 -17.26 11.15
N ARG A 42 -0.60 -16.56 12.28
CA ARG A 42 0.70 -16.16 12.86
C ARG A 42 0.63 -16.36 14.39
N LEU A 43 1.73 -16.85 14.97
CA LEU A 43 1.88 -16.95 16.43
C LEU A 43 1.83 -15.55 17.07
N HIS A 44 1.02 -15.40 18.11
CA HIS A 44 0.96 -14.20 18.95
C HIS A 44 0.57 -14.56 20.38
N TYR A 45 0.55 -13.58 21.28
CA TYR A 45 0.20 -13.77 22.68
C TYR A 45 -0.87 -12.75 23.11
N ASP A 46 -1.90 -13.17 23.82
CA ASP A 46 -2.94 -12.27 24.33
C ASP A 46 -2.77 -12.01 25.83
N LEU A 47 -2.37 -10.81 26.22
CA LEU A 47 -2.43 -10.36 27.62
C LEU A 47 -3.85 -9.95 27.98
N ARG A 48 -4.37 -10.49 29.08
CA ARG A 48 -5.76 -10.31 29.50
C ARG A 48 -5.82 -10.02 31.00
N LEU A 49 -6.36 -8.86 31.37
CA LEU A 49 -6.48 -8.38 32.74
C LEU A 49 -7.95 -8.38 33.17
N GLU A 50 -8.28 -9.03 34.28
CA GLU A 50 -9.60 -8.97 34.90
C GLU A 50 -9.88 -7.56 35.45
N LEU A 51 -10.94 -6.92 34.96
CA LEU A 51 -11.42 -5.62 35.43
C LEU A 51 -12.92 -5.48 35.11
N ASP A 52 -13.71 -4.98 36.06
CA ASP A 52 -15.16 -4.74 35.93
C ASP A 52 -15.96 -5.96 35.46
N GLY A 53 -15.58 -7.16 35.92
CA GLY A 53 -16.25 -8.41 35.58
C GLY A 53 -15.98 -8.94 34.17
N VAL A 54 -15.00 -8.39 33.46
CA VAL A 54 -14.56 -8.85 32.12
C VAL A 54 -13.02 -8.91 32.01
N LEU A 55 -12.52 -9.61 31.00
CA LEU A 55 -11.10 -9.65 30.65
C LEU A 55 -10.79 -8.57 29.61
N LYS A 56 -10.20 -7.45 30.06
CA LYS A 56 -9.62 -6.41 29.18
C LYS A 56 -8.43 -7.02 28.45
N SER A 57 -8.46 -7.01 27.12
CA SER A 57 -7.62 -7.91 26.32
C SER A 57 -6.77 -7.15 25.29
N TRP A 58 -5.50 -7.56 25.13
CA TRP A 58 -4.57 -7.04 24.13
C TRP A 58 -3.78 -8.15 23.46
N ALA A 59 -3.76 -8.15 22.13
CA ALA A 59 -2.91 -9.02 21.32
C ALA A 59 -1.50 -8.43 21.18
N LEU A 60 -0.48 -9.23 21.47
CA LEU A 60 0.95 -8.93 21.35
C LEU A 60 1.58 -9.79 20.25
N PRO A 61 1.76 -9.27 19.02
CA PRO A 61 2.27 -10.05 17.87
C PRO A 61 3.70 -10.59 18.03
N LYS A 62 4.45 -10.11 19.03
CA LYS A 62 5.78 -10.62 19.39
C LYS A 62 5.84 -11.13 20.83
N GLY A 63 4.72 -11.13 21.55
CA GLY A 63 4.68 -11.41 22.99
C GLY A 63 5.30 -10.31 23.87
N PRO A 64 5.17 -10.47 25.21
CA PRO A 64 5.78 -9.60 26.21
C PRO A 64 7.32 -9.67 26.17
N SER A 65 8.00 -8.75 26.85
CA SER A 65 9.45 -8.75 27.02
C SER A 65 9.82 -8.29 28.42
N LEU A 66 10.76 -8.99 29.05
CA LEU A 66 11.33 -8.59 30.35
C LEU A 66 12.37 -7.46 30.21
N ASP A 67 12.67 -7.01 28.99
CA ASP A 67 13.65 -5.95 28.74
C ASP A 67 12.99 -4.55 28.68
N PRO A 68 13.32 -3.63 29.61
CA PRO A 68 12.76 -2.28 29.66
C PRO A 68 13.06 -1.40 28.44
N VAL A 69 14.05 -1.73 27.58
CA VAL A 69 14.28 -0.96 26.34
C VAL A 69 13.36 -1.40 25.20
N GLN A 70 12.73 -2.58 25.30
CA GLN A 70 11.86 -3.13 24.27
C GLN A 70 10.38 -2.78 24.51
N LYS A 71 9.87 -1.86 23.69
CA LYS A 71 8.44 -1.50 23.68
C LYS A 71 7.68 -2.49 22.81
N ARG A 72 6.86 -3.35 23.41
CA ARG A 72 6.09 -4.38 22.68
C ARG A 72 4.72 -3.81 22.29
N LEU A 73 4.38 -3.93 21.00
CA LEU A 73 3.06 -3.53 20.51
C LEU A 73 1.98 -4.41 21.15
N ALA A 74 0.99 -3.77 21.76
CA ALA A 74 -0.19 -4.38 22.35
C ALA A 74 -1.43 -3.76 21.67
N VAL A 75 -2.06 -4.51 20.78
CA VAL A 75 -3.27 -4.07 20.07
C VAL A 75 -4.46 -4.45 20.92
N GLN A 76 -5.26 -3.48 21.38
CA GLN A 76 -6.44 -3.79 22.17
C GLN A 76 -7.48 -4.52 21.32
N VAL A 77 -7.95 -5.67 21.81
CA VAL A 77 -8.98 -6.51 21.18
C VAL A 77 -10.28 -6.46 21.99
N GLU A 78 -11.34 -7.13 21.51
CA GLU A 78 -12.64 -7.19 22.18
C GLU A 78 -12.49 -7.79 23.61
N ASP A 79 -13.25 -7.30 24.59
CA ASP A 79 -13.23 -7.83 25.96
C ASP A 79 -13.82 -9.25 25.99
N HIS A 80 -13.30 -10.13 26.86
CA HIS A 80 -13.76 -11.54 26.94
C HIS A 80 -14.40 -11.83 28.31
N ALA A 81 -15.26 -12.86 28.37
CA ALA A 81 -15.86 -13.32 29.62
C ALA A 81 -14.81 -13.94 30.56
N LEU A 82 -15.01 -13.83 31.88
CA LEU A 82 -14.07 -14.37 32.90
C LEU A 82 -13.84 -15.88 32.76
N SER A 83 -14.83 -16.64 32.27
CA SER A 83 -14.68 -18.08 31.98
C SER A 83 -13.61 -18.40 30.94
N TYR A 84 -13.24 -17.43 30.10
CA TYR A 84 -12.18 -17.58 29.11
C TYR A 84 -10.76 -17.56 29.71
N ILE A 85 -10.61 -17.27 31.02
CA ILE A 85 -9.29 -17.16 31.68
C ILE A 85 -8.53 -18.50 31.77
N ALA A 86 -9.24 -19.63 31.62
CA ALA A 86 -8.69 -20.98 31.68
C ALA A 86 -8.92 -21.75 30.37
N PHE A 87 -9.09 -21.05 29.25
CA PHE A 87 -9.37 -21.67 27.97
C PHE A 87 -8.09 -22.19 27.30
N GLU A 88 -8.04 -23.51 27.09
CA GLU A 88 -7.06 -24.16 26.24
C GLU A 88 -7.78 -25.04 25.22
N GLY A 89 -7.28 -25.06 23.98
CA GLY A 89 -7.86 -25.85 22.89
C GLY A 89 -7.67 -25.22 21.52
N ARG A 90 -8.06 -25.96 20.48
CA ARG A 90 -8.02 -25.48 19.10
C ARG A 90 -9.30 -24.72 18.77
N ILE A 91 -9.16 -23.45 18.39
CA ILE A 91 -10.25 -22.70 17.77
C ILE A 91 -10.42 -23.25 16.33
N PRO A 92 -11.63 -23.70 15.94
CA PRO A 92 -11.89 -24.26 14.62
C PRO A 92 -11.49 -23.34 13.46
N ASP A 93 -11.10 -23.94 12.33
CA ASP A 93 -10.50 -23.23 11.20
C ASP A 93 -11.46 -22.23 10.50
N ASP A 94 -12.76 -22.31 10.77
CA ASP A 94 -13.84 -21.42 10.31
C ASP A 94 -14.16 -20.26 11.28
N GLN A 95 -13.56 -20.24 12.48
CA GLN A 95 -13.81 -19.23 13.51
C GLN A 95 -12.72 -18.16 13.57
N TYR A 96 -13.07 -16.96 14.03
CA TYR A 96 -12.10 -15.87 14.18
C TYR A 96 -11.08 -16.21 15.27
N GLY A 97 -9.81 -16.29 14.89
CA GLY A 97 -8.77 -16.85 15.76
C GLY A 97 -8.51 -18.34 15.54
N ALA A 98 -8.94 -18.94 14.43
CA ALA A 98 -8.52 -20.27 13.98
C ALA A 98 -7.05 -20.58 14.31
N GLY A 99 -6.82 -21.64 15.10
CA GLY A 99 -5.51 -22.03 15.62
C GLY A 99 -5.52 -22.54 17.06
N ASP A 100 -4.39 -23.06 17.52
CA ASP A 100 -4.26 -23.61 18.88
C ASP A 100 -4.05 -22.50 19.92
N VAL A 101 -4.81 -22.54 21.01
CA VAL A 101 -4.69 -21.64 22.17
C VAL A 101 -4.28 -22.44 23.39
N SER A 102 -3.25 -21.96 24.10
CA SER A 102 -2.85 -22.50 25.40
C SER A 102 -2.53 -21.38 26.39
N VAL A 103 -2.64 -21.64 27.69
CA VAL A 103 -2.21 -20.72 28.74
C VAL A 103 -0.69 -20.74 28.80
N TRP A 104 -0.06 -19.59 28.54
CA TRP A 104 1.38 -19.44 28.54
C TRP A 104 1.91 -18.89 29.86
N ASP A 105 1.15 -17.98 30.48
CA ASP A 105 1.35 -17.53 31.86
C ASP A 105 0.00 -17.13 32.48
N SER A 106 -0.09 -17.20 33.80
CA SER A 106 -1.26 -16.70 34.56
C SER A 106 -0.88 -16.36 36.00
N GLY A 107 -1.70 -15.56 36.65
CA GLY A 107 -1.46 -15.12 38.02
C GLY A 107 -2.40 -14.00 38.45
N THR A 108 -1.93 -13.14 39.35
CA THR A 108 -2.65 -11.93 39.78
C THR A 108 -1.95 -10.66 39.29
N TRP A 109 -2.71 -9.59 39.16
CA TRP A 109 -2.21 -8.26 38.80
C TRP A 109 -2.72 -7.21 39.79
N GLN A 110 -1.91 -6.18 40.04
CA GLN A 110 -2.27 -5.07 40.91
C GLN A 110 -2.11 -3.74 40.16
N PRO A 111 -3.15 -2.90 40.05
CA PRO A 111 -3.02 -1.58 39.43
C PRO A 111 -2.25 -0.61 40.33
N ASP A 112 -1.36 0.17 39.71
CA ASP A 112 -0.74 1.36 40.33
C ASP A 112 -1.66 2.57 40.05
N GLY A 113 -2.53 2.83 41.02
CA GLY A 113 -3.59 3.85 40.95
C GLY A 113 -4.92 3.32 40.45
N ASP A 114 -5.74 4.21 39.89
CA ASP A 114 -7.07 3.92 39.36
C ASP A 114 -6.97 3.28 37.95
N PRO A 115 -7.35 1.99 37.77
CA PRO A 115 -7.21 1.30 36.50
C PRO A 115 -8.19 1.79 35.43
N GLU A 116 -9.43 2.16 35.79
CA GLU A 116 -10.40 2.74 34.86
C GLU A 116 -9.87 4.05 34.28
N ARG A 117 -9.33 4.92 35.14
CA ARG A 117 -8.71 6.19 34.73
C ARG A 117 -7.43 5.96 33.95
N GLY A 118 -6.63 4.96 34.30
CA GLY A 118 -5.45 4.55 33.53
C GLY A 118 -5.80 4.14 32.11
N LEU A 119 -6.79 3.27 31.96
CA LEU A 119 -7.35 2.87 30.66
C LEU A 119 -7.91 4.08 29.90
N ARG A 120 -8.75 4.90 30.54
CA ARG A 120 -9.42 6.06 29.93
C ARG A 120 -8.45 7.15 29.46
N THR A 121 -7.38 7.40 30.22
CA THR A 121 -6.34 8.41 29.88
C THR A 121 -5.28 7.89 28.92
N GLY A 122 -5.10 6.56 28.83
CA GLY A 122 -4.12 5.93 27.94
C GLY A 122 -2.76 5.64 28.59
N LYS A 123 -2.74 5.51 29.92
CA LYS A 123 -1.56 5.17 30.73
C LYS A 123 -2.00 4.30 31.89
N LEU A 124 -2.01 2.98 31.70
CA LEU A 124 -2.25 2.02 32.76
C LEU A 124 -0.90 1.55 33.32
N LYS A 125 -0.70 1.68 34.64
CA LYS A 125 0.44 1.12 35.35
C LYS A 125 -0.04 -0.01 36.23
N PHE A 126 0.75 -1.08 36.32
CA PHE A 126 0.40 -2.26 37.11
C PHE A 126 1.61 -3.13 37.39
N GLU A 127 1.48 -3.98 38.39
CA GLU A 127 2.39 -5.07 38.71
C GLU A 127 1.76 -6.42 38.33
N LEU A 128 2.56 -7.35 37.83
CA LEU A 128 2.16 -8.74 37.56
C LEU A 128 2.85 -9.68 38.53
N HIS A 129 2.10 -10.69 39.00
CA HIS A 129 2.59 -11.79 39.82
C HIS A 129 2.21 -13.12 39.16
N GLY A 130 2.90 -13.46 38.07
CA GLY A 130 2.77 -14.73 37.36
C GLY A 130 4.02 -15.62 37.44
N THR A 131 3.98 -16.73 36.70
CA THR A 131 5.09 -17.69 36.62
C THR A 131 6.19 -17.17 35.70
N ARG A 132 5.85 -16.48 34.61
CA ARG A 132 6.80 -15.92 33.63
C ARG A 132 6.93 -14.39 33.72
N LEU A 133 5.82 -13.70 33.96
CA LEU A 133 5.76 -12.25 34.03
C LEU A 133 5.64 -11.79 35.48
N GLN A 134 6.68 -11.12 35.96
CA GLN A 134 6.77 -10.58 37.31
C GLN A 134 7.15 -9.09 37.29
N GLY A 135 6.83 -8.38 38.37
CA GLY A 135 7.17 -6.97 38.56
C GLY A 135 6.33 -6.01 37.73
N ARG A 136 6.79 -4.76 37.62
CA ARG A 136 6.03 -3.60 37.15
C ARG A 136 6.06 -3.41 35.63
N TRP A 137 4.92 -2.95 35.09
CA TRP A 137 4.64 -2.76 33.67
C TRP A 137 3.86 -1.47 33.41
N ASN A 138 4.00 -0.94 32.19
CA ASN A 138 3.19 0.15 31.66
C ASN A 138 2.48 -0.31 30.39
N LEU A 139 1.18 0.00 30.29
CA LEU A 139 0.40 0.02 29.05
C LEU A 139 0.19 1.48 28.64
N ILE A 140 0.84 1.93 27.57
CA ILE A 140 0.77 3.33 27.08
C ILE A 140 0.12 3.38 25.71
N ARG A 141 -1.01 4.07 25.59
CA ARG A 141 -1.76 4.27 24.34
C ARG A 141 -1.10 5.33 23.47
N THR A 142 -0.82 5.01 22.22
CA THR A 142 -0.22 5.96 21.27
C THR A 142 -1.29 6.88 20.71
N ARG A 143 -1.19 8.19 20.98
CA ARG A 143 -2.11 9.19 20.42
C ARG A 143 -1.55 9.78 19.12
N MET A 144 -2.21 9.49 17.99
CA MET A 144 -2.33 10.45 16.90
C MET A 144 -3.63 11.24 17.07
N PRO A 145 -3.59 12.59 17.16
CA PRO A 145 -4.81 13.40 17.07
C PRO A 145 -5.44 13.24 15.68
N GLY A 146 -6.74 12.94 15.62
CA GLY A 146 -7.51 13.00 14.37
C GLY A 146 -7.61 11.72 13.53
N LYS A 147 -7.32 10.53 14.07
CA LYS A 147 -7.60 9.25 13.40
C LYS A 147 -8.28 8.23 14.31
N LYS A 148 -9.50 7.84 13.97
CA LYS A 148 -10.13 6.56 14.36
C LYS A 148 -10.83 5.96 13.13
N GLU A 149 -10.14 5.04 12.47
CA GLU A 149 -10.72 4.09 11.51
C GLU A 149 -9.97 2.75 11.62
N GLY A 150 -10.72 1.65 11.74
CA GLY A 150 -10.31 0.31 11.31
C GLY A 150 -9.33 -0.50 12.16
N GLY A 151 -8.63 0.09 13.15
CA GLY A 151 -7.71 -0.64 14.03
C GLY A 151 -8.10 -0.53 15.50
N GLY A 152 -7.98 -1.63 16.24
CA GLY A 152 -8.06 -1.63 17.71
C GLY A 152 -7.05 -0.63 18.30
N GLU A 153 -7.38 -0.05 19.45
CA GLU A 153 -6.54 1.02 20.00
C GLU A 153 -5.11 0.52 20.23
N GLN A 154 -4.13 1.28 19.72
CA GLN A 154 -2.73 0.86 19.75
C GLN A 154 -2.10 1.27 21.07
N TRP A 155 -1.60 0.27 21.80
CA TRP A 155 -0.85 0.45 23.03
C TRP A 155 0.56 -0.11 22.90
N LEU A 156 1.44 0.31 23.79
CA LEU A 156 2.75 -0.27 24.03
C LEU A 156 2.76 -0.86 25.43
N LEU A 157 3.01 -2.17 25.53
CA LEU A 157 3.40 -2.82 26.77
C LEU A 157 4.92 -2.62 26.96
N ILE A 158 5.32 -2.12 28.12
CA ILE A 158 6.71 -1.78 28.45
C ILE A 158 6.99 -2.25 29.87
N LYS A 159 8.04 -3.06 30.04
CA LYS A 159 8.55 -3.48 31.36
C LYS A 159 9.22 -2.28 32.07
N GLU A 160 8.94 -2.05 33.35
CA GLU A 160 9.72 -1.09 34.15
C GLU A 160 11.06 -1.68 34.59
N LYS A 161 12.04 -0.79 34.83
CA LYS A 161 13.33 -1.14 35.42
C LYS A 161 13.15 -1.48 36.91
N ASP A 162 13.01 -2.76 37.21
CA ASP A 162 12.96 -3.33 38.55
C ASP A 162 13.73 -4.66 38.61
N GLU A 163 13.64 -5.37 39.72
CA GLU A 163 14.37 -6.61 40.00
C GLU A 163 13.98 -7.78 39.08
N ALA A 164 12.80 -7.74 38.47
CA ALA A 164 12.32 -8.75 37.51
C ALA A 164 12.71 -8.43 36.05
N ALA A 165 13.26 -7.24 35.78
CA ALA A 165 13.74 -6.89 34.45
C ALA A 165 14.98 -7.71 34.04
N ARG A 166 15.02 -8.17 32.79
CA ARG A 166 16.13 -8.95 32.20
C ARG A 166 16.37 -8.47 30.76
N SER A 167 17.63 -8.33 30.33
CA SER A 167 17.88 -7.96 28.93
C SER A 167 17.58 -9.13 28.02
N THR A 168 17.06 -8.89 26.81
CA THR A 168 16.76 -9.99 25.87
C THR A 168 18.00 -10.66 25.30
N ARG A 169 19.22 -10.17 25.62
CA ARG A 169 20.47 -10.87 25.31
C ARG A 169 20.72 -12.04 26.26
N ASP A 170 20.10 -11.98 27.45
CA ASP A 170 20.32 -12.94 28.53
C ASP A 170 19.16 -13.95 28.62
N VAL A 171 17.91 -13.48 28.43
CA VAL A 171 16.70 -14.33 28.40
C VAL A 171 15.66 -13.75 27.43
N ASP A 172 15.23 -14.52 26.43
CA ASP A 172 13.95 -14.30 25.75
C ASP A 172 12.87 -15.13 26.43
N VAL A 173 11.98 -14.45 27.17
CA VAL A 173 10.88 -15.11 27.91
C VAL A 173 9.92 -15.87 26.99
N THR A 174 9.83 -15.48 25.70
CA THR A 174 8.95 -16.07 24.69
C THR A 174 9.58 -17.21 23.90
N ALA A 175 10.87 -17.48 24.08
CA ALA A 175 11.52 -18.66 23.54
C ALA A 175 11.16 -19.89 24.38
N GLU A 176 10.56 -20.91 23.76
CA GLU A 176 10.18 -22.14 24.46
C GLU A 176 11.41 -23.01 24.75
N PRO A 177 11.64 -23.43 26.01
CA PRO A 177 12.44 -24.61 26.29
C PRO A 177 11.74 -25.86 25.71
N PRO A 178 12.46 -26.97 25.46
CA PRO A 178 11.84 -28.24 25.08
C PRO A 178 10.80 -28.67 26.14
N ALA A 179 9.65 -29.17 25.69
CA ALA A 179 8.55 -29.51 26.58
C ALA A 179 8.87 -30.72 27.47
N GLU A 180 9.08 -30.49 28.76
CA GLU A 180 8.87 -31.50 29.80
C GLU A 180 7.40 -31.48 30.23
N THR A 181 6.61 -32.44 29.75
CA THR A 181 5.28 -32.73 30.30
C THR A 181 5.27 -34.12 30.94
N ASN A 182 5.12 -34.15 32.26
CA ASN A 182 4.86 -35.37 33.01
C ASN A 182 3.46 -35.93 32.68
N ALA A 183 3.36 -37.15 32.15
CA ALA A 183 2.38 -38.19 32.57
C ALA A 183 2.43 -39.47 31.67
N SER A 184 3.13 -40.48 32.17
CA SER A 184 2.82 -41.93 32.19
C SER A 184 1.96 -42.66 31.13
N ALA A 185 2.43 -43.88 30.81
CA ALA A 185 1.69 -45.10 30.40
C ALA A 185 1.55 -45.48 28.89
N MET A 186 2.59 -46.19 28.42
CA MET A 186 2.67 -47.39 27.53
C MET A 186 1.39 -48.10 26.97
N PRO A 187 1.49 -49.00 25.95
CA PRO A 187 2.69 -49.49 25.22
C PRO A 187 2.61 -49.55 23.66
N ALA A 188 3.78 -49.85 23.08
CA ALA A 188 4.11 -50.00 21.66
C ALA A 188 3.42 -51.14 20.86
N ALA A 189 3.43 -51.00 19.53
CA ALA A 189 3.39 -52.09 18.56
C ALA A 189 4.46 -51.89 17.46
N LYS A 190 4.97 -53.00 16.91
CA LYS A 190 6.12 -53.07 15.98
C LYS A 190 5.65 -53.14 14.52
N THR A 191 6.44 -52.62 13.58
CA THR A 191 7.02 -53.39 12.44
C THR A 191 7.95 -52.54 11.55
N ALA A 192 9.08 -53.15 11.16
CA ALA A 192 9.87 -52.79 9.97
C ALA A 192 9.88 -54.02 9.03
N PRO A 193 10.24 -53.87 7.74
CA PRO A 193 11.55 -54.32 7.24
C PRO A 193 12.26 -53.24 6.36
N SER A 194 13.60 -53.09 6.34
CA SER A 194 14.62 -53.91 5.61
C SER A 194 14.44 -53.89 4.08
N ALA A 195 15.43 -53.69 3.20
CA ALA A 195 16.90 -53.89 3.22
C ALA A 195 17.62 -52.78 2.40
N ALA A 196 18.85 -52.30 2.65
CA ALA A 196 20.18 -52.90 2.87
C ALA A 196 21.05 -53.09 1.59
N ARG A 197 22.20 -52.36 1.56
CA ARG A 197 23.55 -52.79 1.07
C ARG A 197 23.77 -52.87 -0.48
N ASN A 198 24.97 -52.67 -1.05
CA ASN A 198 26.33 -52.45 -0.50
C ASN A 198 27.32 -51.79 -1.52
N ALA A 199 28.48 -51.33 -1.01
CA ALA A 199 29.83 -51.10 -1.59
C ALA A 199 30.08 -51.13 -3.13
N ALA A 200 30.86 -50.25 -3.80
CA ALA A 200 32.14 -49.55 -3.51
C ALA A 200 33.46 -50.33 -3.79
N LYS A 201 34.15 -50.02 -4.92
CA LYS A 201 35.62 -49.96 -5.20
C LYS A 201 35.88 -49.85 -6.73
N ALA A 202 36.63 -48.86 -7.24
CA ALA A 202 38.10 -48.84 -7.49
C ALA A 202 38.56 -49.81 -8.62
N SER A 203 39.45 -49.49 -9.59
CA SER A 203 40.22 -48.27 -9.91
C SER A 203 40.93 -48.39 -11.30
N ARG A 204 41.48 -47.26 -11.81
CA ARG A 204 42.61 -47.15 -12.79
C ARG A 204 42.42 -47.62 -14.25
N GLY A 205 42.86 -46.77 -15.19
CA GLY A 205 43.13 -47.11 -16.60
C GLY A 205 43.17 -45.85 -17.47
N ALA A 206 44.27 -45.59 -18.19
CA ALA A 206 44.47 -44.35 -18.96
C ALA A 206 44.52 -44.61 -20.48
N GLY A 207 44.17 -43.61 -21.31
CA GLY A 207 44.74 -43.51 -22.66
C GLY A 207 43.84 -43.04 -23.82
N LYS A 208 44.13 -41.83 -24.30
CA LYS A 208 44.03 -41.31 -25.68
C LYS A 208 42.66 -41.06 -26.35
N ARG A 209 42.67 -39.96 -27.11
CA ARG A 209 41.64 -39.41 -28.01
C ARG A 209 41.51 -40.18 -29.33
N SER A 210 40.28 -40.34 -29.84
CA SER A 210 39.87 -39.97 -31.21
C SER A 210 38.33 -39.89 -31.27
N THR A 211 37.75 -38.71 -31.54
CA THR A 211 37.09 -38.28 -32.80
C THR A 211 35.68 -38.84 -33.09
N ALA A 212 34.79 -37.91 -33.46
CA ALA A 212 33.54 -38.05 -34.24
C ALA A 212 32.23 -38.44 -33.53
N ASN A 213 31.34 -37.44 -33.48
CA ASN A 213 29.87 -37.48 -33.57
C ASN A 213 29.11 -38.81 -33.40
N SER A 214 28.25 -38.84 -32.39
CA SER A 214 26.87 -39.31 -32.55
C SER A 214 25.91 -38.38 -31.80
N THR A 215 24.65 -38.38 -32.22
CA THR A 215 23.64 -37.37 -31.87
C THR A 215 22.77 -37.74 -30.66
N SER A 216 22.13 -36.70 -30.12
CA SER A 216 20.90 -36.71 -29.29
C SER A 216 20.90 -37.34 -27.90
N GLY A 217 20.52 -36.53 -26.91
CA GLY A 217 19.65 -36.96 -25.81
C GLY A 217 20.30 -37.31 -24.46
N ASP A 218 20.69 -36.29 -23.67
CA ASP A 218 20.16 -36.09 -22.31
C ASP A 218 20.59 -34.71 -21.78
N ALA A 219 19.64 -33.94 -21.23
CA ALA A 219 19.83 -32.55 -20.81
C ALA A 219 19.93 -32.39 -19.28
N GLY A 220 20.50 -33.36 -18.58
CA GLY A 220 20.91 -33.24 -17.18
C GLY A 220 22.38 -32.84 -17.04
N ARG A 221 22.71 -31.55 -16.91
CA ARG A 221 24.08 -31.09 -16.59
C ARG A 221 24.14 -30.01 -15.52
N SER A 222 24.94 -30.27 -14.49
CA SER A 222 25.22 -29.38 -13.37
C SER A 222 26.00 -28.13 -13.78
N SER A 223 25.61 -26.98 -13.22
CA SER A 223 26.17 -25.66 -13.49
C SER A 223 27.56 -25.46 -12.87
N HIS A 224 28.60 -25.68 -13.67
CA HIS A 224 29.95 -25.19 -13.36
C HIS A 224 30.18 -23.87 -14.10
N ALA A 225 30.27 -22.78 -13.36
CA ALA A 225 30.69 -21.49 -13.89
C ALA A 225 32.12 -21.57 -14.47
N PRO A 226 32.45 -20.81 -15.52
CA PRO A 226 33.80 -20.83 -16.08
C PRO A 226 34.80 -20.20 -15.11
N PHE A 227 35.98 -20.81 -15.02
CA PHE A 227 37.13 -20.19 -14.37
C PHE A 227 37.59 -18.98 -15.20
N ALA A 228 37.69 -17.81 -14.56
CA ALA A 228 38.00 -16.54 -15.19
C ALA A 228 38.70 -15.59 -14.20
N ALA A 229 39.68 -14.84 -14.68
CA ALA A 229 40.36 -13.82 -13.88
C ALA A 229 39.38 -12.78 -13.31
N LEU A 230 39.66 -12.30 -12.11
CA LEU A 230 38.84 -11.31 -11.42
C LEU A 230 38.79 -10.00 -12.24
N PRO A 231 37.60 -9.52 -12.67
CA PRO A 231 37.51 -8.27 -13.42
C PRO A 231 38.04 -7.07 -12.61
N GLU A 232 38.79 -6.19 -13.26
CA GLU A 232 39.27 -4.93 -12.66
C GLU A 232 38.10 -3.99 -12.30
N MET A 233 37.11 -3.91 -13.19
CA MET A 233 35.87 -3.16 -12.98
C MET A 233 34.65 -3.97 -13.45
N VAL A 234 33.50 -3.75 -12.78
CA VAL A 234 32.21 -4.28 -13.20
C VAL A 234 31.21 -3.11 -13.29
N MET A 235 30.56 -2.95 -14.44
CA MET A 235 29.48 -1.98 -14.60
C MET A 235 28.20 -2.49 -13.92
N PRO A 236 27.53 -1.69 -13.07
CA PRO A 236 26.34 -2.15 -12.35
C PRO A 236 25.12 -2.37 -13.27
N GLN A 237 24.34 -3.41 -13.01
CA GLN A 237 23.04 -3.64 -13.66
C GLN A 237 21.97 -2.70 -13.09
N LEU A 238 21.33 -1.91 -13.94
CA LEU A 238 20.39 -0.85 -13.56
C LEU A 238 18.96 -1.23 -13.89
N ALA A 239 18.07 -1.05 -12.91
CA ALA A 239 16.66 -1.38 -13.07
C ALA A 239 15.89 -0.37 -13.95
N THR A 240 14.98 -0.89 -14.77
CA THR A 240 14.01 -0.10 -15.56
C THR A 240 12.82 0.31 -14.70
N LEU A 241 12.40 1.58 -14.79
CA LEU A 241 11.17 2.02 -14.11
C LEU A 241 9.96 1.45 -14.85
N VAL A 242 9.05 0.81 -14.14
CA VAL A 242 7.80 0.28 -14.69
C VAL A 242 6.61 0.87 -13.95
N ASP A 243 5.46 0.92 -14.62
CA ASP A 243 4.19 1.44 -14.08
C ASP A 243 3.35 0.39 -13.34
N GLY A 244 3.63 -0.90 -13.55
CA GLY A 244 2.93 -2.01 -12.92
C GLY A 244 3.78 -3.29 -12.83
N VAL A 245 3.27 -4.27 -12.09
CA VAL A 245 3.87 -5.61 -11.99
C VAL A 245 3.75 -6.31 -13.36
N PRO A 246 4.83 -6.82 -13.97
CA PRO A 246 4.72 -7.58 -15.21
C PRO A 246 3.91 -8.86 -15.02
N GLU A 247 3.09 -9.19 -16.02
CA GLU A 247 2.22 -10.37 -16.02
C GLU A 247 2.94 -11.66 -16.47
N GLN A 248 4.12 -11.53 -17.08
CA GLN A 248 4.86 -12.65 -17.70
C GLN A 248 6.28 -12.77 -17.13
N GLY A 249 6.74 -14.02 -16.99
CA GLY A 249 8.08 -14.37 -16.48
C GLY A 249 8.12 -14.70 -14.98
N GLU A 250 9.11 -15.47 -14.58
CA GLU A 250 9.37 -15.82 -13.18
C GLU A 250 10.12 -14.70 -12.48
N TRP A 251 9.43 -13.85 -11.72
CA TRP A 251 10.01 -12.69 -11.04
C TRP A 251 10.16 -12.91 -9.53
N ILE A 252 11.36 -12.65 -9.00
CA ILE A 252 11.56 -12.44 -7.56
C ILE A 252 11.47 -10.95 -7.23
N TYR A 253 10.91 -10.63 -6.06
CA TYR A 253 10.78 -9.26 -5.58
C TYR A 253 11.50 -9.06 -4.25
N GLU A 254 12.19 -7.94 -4.11
CA GLU A 254 12.86 -7.51 -2.88
C GLU A 254 12.58 -6.03 -2.62
N LEU A 255 12.83 -5.57 -1.39
CA LEU A 255 12.62 -4.16 -1.03
C LEU A 255 13.50 -3.25 -1.89
N LYS A 256 12.91 -2.15 -2.39
CA LYS A 256 13.73 -1.09 -2.95
C LYS A 256 14.32 -0.26 -1.81
N PHE A 257 15.61 -0.45 -1.59
CA PHE A 257 16.41 0.41 -0.74
C PHE A 257 16.57 1.82 -1.33
N ASP A 258 16.84 2.75 -0.42
CA ASP A 258 16.98 4.19 -0.65
C ASP A 258 18.36 4.64 -0.14
N GLY A 259 19.40 4.28 -0.89
CA GLY A 259 20.79 4.35 -0.43
C GLY A 259 21.83 4.68 -1.50
N TYR A 260 23.08 4.33 -1.18
CA TYR A 260 24.20 4.36 -2.12
C TYR A 260 24.51 2.93 -2.58
N ARG A 261 24.51 2.70 -3.90
CA ARG A 261 24.94 1.42 -4.46
C ARG A 261 26.45 1.31 -4.38
N ILE A 262 26.91 0.21 -3.77
CA ILE A 262 28.32 -0.11 -3.59
C ILE A 262 28.57 -1.44 -4.29
N LEU A 263 29.76 -1.58 -4.86
CA LEU A 263 30.29 -2.85 -5.33
C LEU A 263 31.55 -3.14 -4.52
N ALA A 264 31.58 -4.28 -3.84
CA ALA A 264 32.78 -4.70 -3.12
C ALA A 264 33.59 -5.65 -4.01
N ARG A 265 34.81 -5.23 -4.34
CA ARG A 265 35.81 -6.06 -5.00
C ARG A 265 36.72 -6.64 -3.93
N VAL A 266 36.83 -7.96 -3.90
CA VAL A 266 37.77 -8.67 -3.04
C VAL A 266 38.84 -9.30 -3.94
N GLU A 267 40.11 -9.09 -3.64
CA GLU A 267 41.27 -9.64 -4.39
C GLU A 267 42.35 -10.06 -3.40
N GLY A 268 42.72 -11.33 -3.39
CA GLY A 268 43.64 -11.88 -2.38
C GLY A 268 43.18 -11.69 -0.92
N GLY A 269 41.88 -11.47 -0.68
CA GLY A 269 41.29 -11.11 0.61
C GLY A 269 41.23 -9.60 0.90
N GLU A 270 41.90 -8.74 0.12
CA GLU A 270 41.80 -7.29 0.27
C GLU A 270 40.49 -6.76 -0.32
N THR A 271 39.74 -6.00 0.47
CA THR A 271 38.42 -5.46 0.07
C THR A 271 38.48 -3.99 -0.32
N ARG A 272 38.08 -3.67 -1.56
CA ARG A 272 37.79 -2.31 -2.03
C ARG A 272 36.28 -2.11 -2.21
N LEU A 273 35.75 -1.02 -1.66
CA LEU A 273 34.33 -0.65 -1.70
C LEU A 273 34.13 0.52 -2.68
N VAL A 274 33.48 0.24 -3.80
CA VAL A 274 33.49 1.12 -4.97
C VAL A 274 32.11 1.72 -5.27
N THR A 275 32.15 3.01 -5.56
CA THR A 275 31.12 3.87 -6.16
C THR A 275 30.39 3.19 -7.32
N ARG A 276 29.10 3.47 -7.53
CA ARG A 276 28.43 3.19 -8.81
C ARG A 276 29.18 3.82 -10.00
N ASP A 277 29.86 4.94 -9.76
CA ASP A 277 30.67 5.69 -10.72
C ASP A 277 32.19 5.46 -10.59
N GLY A 278 32.62 4.43 -9.85
CA GLY A 278 34.03 4.03 -9.73
C GLY A 278 34.82 4.66 -8.57
N LYS A 279 34.21 5.52 -7.74
CA LYS A 279 34.91 6.16 -6.61
C LYS A 279 35.22 5.18 -5.48
N ASP A 280 36.46 5.10 -5.02
CA ASP A 280 36.81 4.31 -3.83
C ASP A 280 36.29 4.98 -2.53
N TRP A 281 35.42 4.27 -1.79
CA TRP A 281 34.85 4.67 -0.50
C TRP A 281 35.30 3.75 0.64
N THR A 282 36.30 2.88 0.43
CA THR A 282 36.78 1.88 1.40
C THR A 282 37.12 2.48 2.76
N ALA A 283 37.83 3.63 2.78
CA ALA A 283 38.18 4.32 4.01
C ALA A 283 36.96 4.91 4.75
N LYS A 284 35.90 5.33 4.03
CA LYS A 284 34.66 5.85 4.61
C LYS A 284 33.77 4.74 5.18
N LEU A 285 33.97 3.50 4.72
CA LEU A 285 33.14 2.34 5.01
C LEU A 285 33.96 1.23 5.70
N ALA A 286 34.95 1.60 6.51
CA ALA A 286 35.82 0.66 7.20
C ALA A 286 35.08 -0.48 7.95
N PRO A 287 33.97 -0.23 8.69
CA PRO A 287 33.19 -1.31 9.31
C PRO A 287 32.57 -2.30 8.31
N ILE A 288 32.24 -1.86 7.10
CA ILE A 288 31.74 -2.74 6.02
C ILE A 288 32.90 -3.54 5.43
N ARG A 289 34.05 -2.89 5.18
CA ARG A 289 35.28 -3.54 4.69
C ARG A 289 35.67 -4.68 5.63
N ASP A 290 35.76 -4.40 6.93
CA ASP A 290 36.21 -5.37 7.93
C ASP A 290 35.26 -6.58 8.04
N ALA A 291 33.95 -6.34 7.91
CA ALA A 291 32.96 -7.41 7.87
C ALA A 291 33.00 -8.26 6.59
N ILE A 292 33.46 -7.72 5.46
CA ILE A 292 33.66 -8.47 4.21
C ILE A 292 34.97 -9.27 4.26
N VAL A 293 36.05 -8.70 4.82
CA VAL A 293 37.29 -9.45 5.09
C VAL A 293 37.01 -10.65 5.99
N ALA A 294 36.12 -10.49 6.99
CA ALA A 294 35.68 -11.58 7.87
C ALA A 294 34.88 -12.71 7.17
N LEU A 295 34.46 -12.54 5.90
CA LEU A 295 33.87 -13.63 5.11
C LEU A 295 34.90 -14.67 4.64
N GLY A 296 36.19 -14.34 4.64
CA GLY A 296 37.24 -15.23 4.13
C GLY A 296 37.20 -15.49 2.62
N LEU A 297 36.42 -14.69 1.87
CA LEU A 297 36.40 -14.70 0.39
C LEU A 297 37.79 -14.30 -0.13
N LYS A 298 38.40 -15.07 -1.04
CA LYS A 298 39.73 -14.73 -1.58
C LYS A 298 39.61 -13.73 -2.71
N ASP A 299 38.82 -14.09 -3.72
CA ASP A 299 38.55 -13.24 -4.87
C ASP A 299 37.04 -13.15 -5.10
N GLY A 300 36.54 -11.97 -5.45
CA GLY A 300 35.15 -11.86 -5.87
C GLY A 300 34.60 -10.45 -6.03
N TRP A 301 33.34 -10.40 -6.45
CA TRP A 301 32.57 -9.18 -6.63
C TRP A 301 31.18 -9.33 -6.01
N LEU A 302 30.88 -8.48 -5.03
CA LEU A 302 29.60 -8.42 -4.33
C LEU A 302 28.88 -7.13 -4.70
N ASP A 303 27.59 -7.20 -5.02
CA ASP A 303 26.75 -6.06 -5.43
C ASP A 303 25.61 -5.84 -4.42
N GLY A 304 25.46 -4.61 -3.96
CA GLY A 304 24.54 -4.27 -2.89
C GLY A 304 24.27 -2.78 -2.74
N GLU A 305 23.48 -2.42 -1.72
CA GLU A 305 23.16 -1.03 -1.38
C GLU A 305 23.39 -0.78 0.11
N ILE A 306 24.08 0.32 0.43
CA ILE A 306 24.25 0.75 1.83
C ILE A 306 23.12 1.68 2.26
N VAL A 307 22.61 1.45 3.46
CA VAL A 307 21.50 2.21 4.08
C VAL A 307 21.79 2.46 5.56
N VAL A 308 21.07 3.42 6.14
CA VAL A 308 20.89 3.55 7.59
C VAL A 308 19.40 3.42 7.87
N MET A 309 19.04 2.62 8.86
CA MET A 309 17.64 2.50 9.31
C MET A 309 17.30 3.61 10.28
N ASP A 310 16.05 4.08 10.23
CA ASP A 310 15.48 4.92 11.27
C ASP A 310 15.07 4.11 12.51
N GLY A 311 14.55 4.80 13.53
CA GLY A 311 14.06 4.17 14.77
C GLY A 311 12.82 3.29 14.60
N GLN A 312 12.30 3.10 13.39
CA GLN A 312 11.21 2.16 13.05
C GLN A 312 11.70 1.02 12.13
N GLY A 313 12.99 1.00 11.77
CA GLY A 313 13.57 -0.01 10.86
C GLY A 313 13.39 0.30 9.37
N ILE A 314 13.03 1.54 9.01
CA ILE A 314 12.82 1.96 7.62
C ILE A 314 14.11 2.60 7.10
N PRO A 315 14.59 2.28 5.88
CA PRO A 315 15.75 2.94 5.27
C PRO A 315 15.53 4.45 5.15
N SER A 316 16.49 5.24 5.65
CA SER A 316 16.46 6.69 5.59
C SER A 316 17.73 7.23 4.93
N PHE A 317 17.60 7.69 3.69
CA PHE A 317 18.71 8.32 2.97
C PHE A 317 19.26 9.56 3.69
N GLN A 318 18.41 10.30 4.41
CA GLN A 318 18.85 11.44 5.23
C GLN A 318 19.78 10.98 6.37
N LEU A 319 19.44 9.90 7.09
CA LEU A 319 20.32 9.38 8.14
C LEU A 319 21.62 8.82 7.56
N LEU A 320 21.58 8.21 6.37
CA LEU A 320 22.77 7.76 5.65
C LEU A 320 23.70 8.92 5.27
N GLN A 321 23.17 10.08 4.88
CA GLN A 321 23.99 11.28 4.65
C GLN A 321 24.70 11.72 5.94
N ASN A 322 23.91 11.88 7.02
CA ASN A 322 24.41 12.34 8.32
C ASN A 322 25.48 11.39 8.90
N ALA A 323 25.41 10.09 8.61
CA ALA A 323 26.40 9.11 9.05
C ALA A 323 27.80 9.30 8.43
N PHE A 324 27.93 10.05 7.33
CA PHE A 324 29.24 10.45 6.77
C PHE A 324 29.74 11.80 7.30
N ASP A 325 28.83 12.71 7.66
CA ASP A 325 29.16 14.08 8.08
C ASP A 325 29.36 14.21 9.61
N GLU A 326 28.63 13.43 10.42
CA GLU A 326 28.75 13.42 11.89
C GLU A 326 29.50 12.17 12.38
N LYS A 327 30.43 12.33 13.34
CA LYS A 327 31.05 11.22 14.09
C LYS A 327 30.07 10.53 15.07
N ARG A 328 28.81 10.33 14.68
CA ARG A 328 27.71 9.87 15.54
C ARG A 328 27.11 8.57 15.03
N GLY A 329 27.71 7.46 15.46
CA GLY A 329 27.05 6.23 15.95
C GLY A 329 25.99 5.49 15.13
N ALA A 330 25.53 5.99 13.98
CA ALA A 330 24.53 5.32 13.16
C ALA A 330 25.16 4.14 12.42
N GLN A 331 24.64 2.93 12.65
CA GLN A 331 25.12 1.73 11.97
C GLN A 331 24.72 1.78 10.49
N ILE A 332 25.70 1.93 9.61
CA ILE A 332 25.52 1.71 8.18
C ILE A 332 25.41 0.20 7.95
N LEU A 333 24.34 -0.22 7.29
CA LEU A 333 24.10 -1.60 6.88
C LEU A 333 24.32 -1.74 5.36
N TYR A 334 24.92 -2.84 4.92
CA TYR A 334 25.13 -3.16 3.51
C TYR A 334 24.27 -4.36 3.10
N PHE A 335 23.21 -4.08 2.34
CA PHE A 335 22.30 -5.11 1.81
C PHE A 335 22.81 -5.63 0.48
N LEU A 336 23.36 -6.84 0.51
CA LEU A 336 23.89 -7.57 -0.63
C LEU A 336 22.78 -8.32 -1.35
N PHE A 337 22.69 -8.18 -2.67
CA PHE A 337 21.62 -8.78 -3.49
C PHE A 337 22.12 -9.58 -4.70
N ASP A 338 23.41 -9.54 -5.04
CA ASP A 338 24.00 -10.39 -6.09
C ASP A 338 25.49 -10.68 -5.82
N LEU A 339 25.98 -11.82 -6.32
CA LEU A 339 27.38 -12.27 -6.25
C LEU A 339 27.85 -12.55 -7.68
N LEU A 340 28.78 -11.73 -8.16
CA LEU A 340 29.13 -11.64 -9.58
C LEU A 340 30.37 -12.48 -9.92
N HIS A 341 31.27 -12.64 -8.96
CA HIS A 341 32.48 -13.46 -9.08
C HIS A 341 32.81 -14.04 -7.70
N GLN A 342 33.32 -15.28 -7.67
CA GLN A 342 33.70 -15.99 -6.45
C GLN A 342 34.89 -16.92 -6.73
N ASP A 343 36.01 -16.71 -6.03
CA ASP A 343 37.19 -17.59 -5.97
C ASP A 343 37.59 -18.14 -7.35
N GLY A 344 37.84 -17.23 -8.29
CA GLY A 344 38.23 -17.55 -9.67
C GLY A 344 37.10 -17.88 -10.64
N HIS A 345 35.82 -17.83 -10.25
CA HIS A 345 34.68 -18.16 -11.11
C HIS A 345 33.81 -16.94 -11.43
N ASP A 346 33.59 -16.65 -12.72
CA ASP A 346 32.67 -15.59 -13.16
C ASP A 346 31.23 -16.11 -13.15
N LEU A 347 30.46 -15.66 -12.17
CA LEU A 347 29.08 -16.11 -11.96
C LEU A 347 28.07 -15.34 -12.81
N ARG A 348 28.44 -14.21 -13.43
CA ARG A 348 27.51 -13.30 -14.15
C ARG A 348 26.69 -13.99 -15.25
N GLN A 349 27.20 -15.10 -15.79
CA GLN A 349 26.54 -15.89 -16.83
C GLN A 349 25.59 -16.97 -16.30
N LEU A 350 25.58 -17.25 -14.99
CA LEU A 350 24.61 -18.13 -14.35
C LEU A 350 23.25 -17.42 -14.17
N PRO A 351 22.14 -18.18 -14.02
CA PRO A 351 20.85 -17.67 -13.53
C PRO A 351 20.97 -16.88 -12.22
N LEU A 352 20.16 -15.83 -12.05
CA LEU A 352 20.15 -14.99 -10.84
C LEU A 352 19.92 -15.79 -9.56
N MET A 353 19.03 -16.78 -9.58
CA MET A 353 18.77 -17.64 -8.40
C MET A 353 20.00 -18.43 -7.95
N GLU A 354 20.86 -18.89 -8.87
CA GLU A 354 22.11 -19.58 -8.51
C GLU A 354 23.11 -18.63 -7.86
N ARG A 355 23.27 -17.41 -8.40
CA ARG A 355 24.16 -16.40 -7.83
C ARG A 355 23.71 -15.99 -6.42
N ARG A 356 22.39 -15.80 -6.23
CA ARG A 356 21.79 -15.47 -4.93
C ARG A 356 21.89 -16.61 -3.91
N ALA A 357 21.74 -17.86 -4.33
CA ALA A 357 21.95 -19.01 -3.44
C ALA A 357 23.39 -19.09 -2.93
N ARG A 358 24.38 -18.87 -3.79
CA ARG A 358 25.80 -18.79 -3.42
C ARG A 358 26.08 -17.62 -2.47
N LEU A 359 25.51 -16.44 -2.74
CA LEU A 359 25.58 -15.28 -1.85
C LEU A 359 24.98 -15.58 -0.47
N GLN A 360 23.81 -16.21 -0.43
CA GLN A 360 23.14 -16.55 0.83
C GLN A 360 23.97 -17.55 1.65
N ALA A 361 24.58 -18.55 1.00
CA ALA A 361 25.49 -19.50 1.64
C ALA A 361 26.75 -18.81 2.21
N LEU A 362 27.35 -17.87 1.45
CA LEU A 362 28.51 -17.09 1.91
C LEU A 362 28.18 -16.24 3.15
N LEU A 363 26.96 -15.72 3.26
CA LEU A 363 26.52 -14.87 4.38
C LEU A 363 25.96 -15.65 5.58
N ALA A 364 25.71 -16.97 5.44
CA ALA A 364 24.96 -17.76 6.42
C ALA A 364 25.62 -17.87 7.82
N GLY A 365 26.95 -17.73 7.89
CA GLY A 365 27.71 -17.79 9.15
C GLY A 365 27.84 -16.45 9.90
N LEU A 366 27.29 -15.35 9.38
CA LEU A 366 27.46 -14.03 9.98
C LEU A 366 26.48 -13.72 11.11
N PRO A 367 26.87 -12.91 12.11
CA PRO A 367 25.96 -12.44 13.16
C PRO A 367 24.74 -11.68 12.59
N GLN A 368 23.54 -12.00 13.08
CA GLN A 368 22.30 -11.32 12.67
C GLN A 368 22.27 -9.82 13.02
N ASP A 369 23.16 -9.33 13.89
CA ASP A 369 23.34 -7.90 14.22
C ASP A 369 24.54 -7.25 13.49
N GLY A 370 25.30 -8.00 12.69
CA GLY A 370 26.44 -7.50 11.91
C GLY A 370 26.05 -6.45 10.86
N PRO A 371 27.01 -5.76 10.23
CA PRO A 371 26.69 -4.71 9.26
C PRO A 371 26.37 -5.24 7.85
N LEU A 372 26.57 -6.52 7.58
CA LEU A 372 26.22 -7.15 6.29
C LEU A 372 24.84 -7.82 6.37
N ARG A 373 24.07 -7.72 5.30
CA ARG A 373 22.70 -8.27 5.19
C ARG A 373 22.49 -8.92 3.83
N PHE A 374 21.83 -10.06 3.81
CA PHE A 374 21.28 -10.61 2.57
C PHE A 374 19.94 -9.93 2.25
N SER A 375 19.79 -9.39 1.05
CA SER A 375 18.52 -8.90 0.53
C SER A 375 17.65 -10.09 0.13
N ALA A 376 16.90 -10.65 1.07
CA ALA A 376 16.06 -11.82 0.83
C ALA A 376 14.90 -11.49 -0.15
N PRO A 377 14.55 -12.41 -1.07
CA PRO A 377 13.33 -12.26 -1.85
C PRO A 377 12.11 -12.44 -0.94
N MET A 378 11.10 -11.61 -1.13
CA MET A 378 9.83 -11.66 -0.41
C MET A 378 8.89 -12.67 -1.08
N ARG A 379 7.95 -13.25 -0.33
CA ARG A 379 7.14 -14.41 -0.78
C ARG A 379 5.69 -14.07 -1.08
N GLU A 380 5.25 -12.88 -0.73
CA GLU A 380 3.91 -12.37 -0.94
C GLU A 380 3.69 -11.90 -2.38
N ALA A 381 2.43 -11.75 -2.80
CA ALA A 381 2.11 -11.32 -4.15
C ALA A 381 2.70 -9.91 -4.45
N PRO A 382 3.28 -9.65 -5.65
CA PRO A 382 4.06 -8.43 -5.88
C PRO A 382 3.28 -7.13 -5.70
N GLN A 383 1.98 -7.12 -6.00
CA GLN A 383 1.11 -5.97 -5.73
C GLN A 383 0.95 -5.72 -4.21
N GLN A 384 0.80 -6.78 -3.41
CA GLN A 384 0.71 -6.66 -1.95
C GLN A 384 2.04 -6.18 -1.33
N LEU A 385 3.17 -6.61 -1.91
CA LEU A 385 4.50 -6.13 -1.54
C LEU A 385 4.66 -4.64 -1.82
N LEU A 386 4.23 -4.18 -3.00
CA LEU A 386 4.23 -2.77 -3.38
C LEU A 386 3.34 -1.96 -2.43
N ASP A 387 2.07 -2.38 -2.26
CA ASP A 387 1.12 -1.72 -1.35
C ASP A 387 1.61 -1.72 0.12
N GLY A 388 2.35 -2.74 0.54
CA GLY A 388 3.04 -2.82 1.83
C GLY A 388 4.14 -1.78 1.96
N ALA A 389 5.11 -1.79 1.03
CA ALA A 389 6.21 -0.83 0.97
C ALA A 389 5.69 0.62 0.95
N CYS A 390 4.63 0.90 0.18
CA CYS A 390 4.05 2.23 0.06
C CYS A 390 3.36 2.69 1.35
N ARG A 391 2.68 1.80 2.08
CA ARG A 391 2.11 2.09 3.41
C ARG A 391 3.19 2.33 4.46
N MET A 392 4.32 1.63 4.36
CA MET A 392 5.50 1.84 5.23
C MET A 392 6.33 3.08 4.83
N GLY A 393 5.98 3.80 3.76
CA GLY A 393 6.72 4.97 3.31
C GLY A 393 8.06 4.68 2.63
N MET A 394 8.35 3.40 2.31
CA MET A 394 9.52 2.98 1.55
C MET A 394 9.45 3.47 0.10
N GLU A 395 10.57 3.44 -0.63
CA GLU A 395 10.59 3.90 -2.03
C GLU A 395 9.76 2.98 -2.95
N GLY A 396 9.73 1.67 -2.67
CA GLY A 396 8.95 0.67 -3.39
C GLY A 396 9.62 -0.70 -3.37
N ILE A 397 9.54 -1.44 -4.49
CA ILE A 397 10.14 -2.78 -4.64
C ILE A 397 10.97 -2.89 -5.93
N ILE A 398 11.97 -3.77 -5.90
CA ILE A 398 12.76 -4.19 -7.07
C ILE A 398 12.28 -5.58 -7.48
N GLY A 399 11.87 -5.72 -8.74
CA GLY A 399 11.64 -7.02 -9.37
C GLY A 399 12.88 -7.45 -10.14
N LYS A 400 13.22 -8.73 -10.12
CA LYS A 400 14.30 -9.31 -10.93
C LYS A 400 13.84 -10.65 -11.50
N LEU A 401 14.05 -10.86 -12.79
CA LEU A 401 13.72 -12.12 -13.45
C LEU A 401 14.65 -13.23 -12.89
N ALA A 402 14.08 -14.32 -12.38
CA ALA A 402 14.76 -15.33 -11.57
C ALA A 402 15.90 -16.05 -12.31
N ASP A 403 15.78 -16.14 -13.63
CA ASP A 403 16.75 -16.78 -14.52
C ASP A 403 17.61 -15.78 -15.31
N SER A 404 17.61 -14.49 -14.93
CA SER A 404 18.38 -13.46 -15.64
C SER A 404 19.88 -13.64 -15.44
N ARG A 405 20.64 -13.30 -16.48
CA ARG A 405 22.09 -13.10 -16.40
C ARG A 405 22.39 -11.71 -15.85
N TYR A 406 23.61 -11.51 -15.36
CA TYR A 406 24.06 -10.18 -14.95
C TYR A 406 24.62 -9.40 -16.14
N ARG A 407 24.07 -8.21 -16.41
CA ARG A 407 24.47 -7.34 -17.52
C ARG A 407 24.58 -5.90 -17.03
N GLY A 408 25.76 -5.31 -17.18
CA GLY A 408 25.99 -3.91 -16.82
C GLY A 408 25.20 -2.95 -17.70
N GLY A 409 24.77 -1.82 -17.14
CA GLY A 409 23.87 -0.88 -17.81
C GLY A 409 22.39 -1.15 -17.51
N ARG A 410 21.48 -0.46 -18.19
CA ARG A 410 20.03 -0.61 -17.94
C ARG A 410 19.49 -1.86 -18.62
N SER A 411 18.81 -2.72 -17.85
CA SER A 411 18.15 -3.93 -18.36
C SER A 411 16.66 -3.89 -18.04
N ALA A 412 15.85 -4.55 -18.87
CA ALA A 412 14.44 -4.83 -18.58
C ALA A 412 14.28 -6.01 -17.61
N GLU A 413 15.28 -6.89 -17.47
CA GLU A 413 15.26 -8.07 -16.57
C GLU A 413 15.31 -7.68 -15.08
N TRP A 414 15.70 -6.44 -14.77
CA TRP A 414 15.60 -5.84 -13.45
C TRP A 414 14.66 -4.64 -13.57
N ILE A 415 13.63 -4.58 -12.74
CA ILE A 415 12.61 -3.53 -12.73
C ILE A 415 12.51 -2.87 -11.37
N LYS A 416 12.02 -1.64 -11.33
CA LYS A 416 11.69 -0.92 -10.11
C LYS A 416 10.27 -0.39 -10.17
N LEU A 417 9.50 -0.73 -9.14
CA LEU A 417 8.16 -0.23 -8.87
C LEU A 417 8.29 0.80 -7.75
N LYS A 418 7.89 2.05 -8.01
CA LYS A 418 8.04 3.15 -7.06
C LYS A 418 6.71 3.60 -6.48
N CYS A 419 6.64 3.77 -5.18
CA CYS A 419 5.48 4.24 -4.44
C CYS A 419 5.15 5.72 -4.65
N ARG A 420 6.16 6.52 -5.04
CA ARG A 420 6.04 7.97 -5.26
C ARG A 420 6.96 8.36 -6.41
N LYS A 421 6.61 9.43 -7.15
CA LYS A 421 7.46 9.99 -8.20
C LYS A 421 8.66 10.69 -7.51
N ARG A 422 9.78 9.96 -7.40
CA ARG A 422 11.04 10.38 -6.76
C ARG A 422 12.21 10.08 -7.69
N GLN A 423 13.08 11.04 -7.93
CA GLN A 423 14.28 10.88 -8.77
C GLN A 423 15.31 11.98 -8.45
N GLU A 424 16.47 11.89 -9.08
CA GLU A 424 17.51 12.90 -9.06
C GLU A 424 17.29 14.06 -10.05
N PHE A 425 17.72 15.26 -9.67
CA PHE A 425 17.75 16.46 -10.50
C PHE A 425 19.09 17.17 -10.33
N VAL A 426 19.53 17.88 -11.37
CA VAL A 426 20.69 18.76 -11.29
C VAL A 426 20.25 20.10 -10.71
N ILE A 427 21.00 20.65 -9.74
CA ILE A 427 20.80 22.02 -9.26
C ILE A 427 21.58 22.96 -10.18
N ALA A 428 20.89 23.93 -10.77
CA ALA A 428 21.43 24.86 -11.76
C ALA A 428 21.25 26.34 -11.37
N GLY A 429 20.56 26.60 -10.26
CA GLY A 429 20.49 27.93 -9.66
C GLY A 429 19.67 27.91 -8.37
N TYR A 430 19.46 29.09 -7.79
CA TYR A 430 18.53 29.31 -6.69
C TYR A 430 17.89 30.70 -6.79
N THR A 431 16.74 30.89 -6.18
CA THR A 431 16.09 32.21 -6.06
C THR A 431 16.39 32.83 -4.71
N ASP A 432 16.29 34.16 -4.63
CA ASP A 432 16.30 34.87 -3.34
C ASP A 432 15.21 34.38 -2.38
N PRO A 433 15.42 34.51 -1.06
CA PRO A 433 14.43 34.14 -0.05
C PRO A 433 13.26 35.13 -0.01
N GLN A 434 12.10 34.67 0.49
CA GLN A 434 10.88 35.48 0.62
C GLN A 434 10.28 35.33 2.02
N GLY A 435 9.71 36.41 2.56
CA GLY A 435 9.11 36.44 3.89
C GLY A 435 10.14 36.21 5.00
N LYS A 436 9.83 35.34 5.97
CA LYS A 436 10.69 35.01 7.12
C LYS A 436 11.81 33.99 6.81
N ARG A 437 12.05 33.66 5.54
CA ARG A 437 13.09 32.70 5.15
C ARG A 437 14.44 33.41 4.99
N GLU A 438 15.52 32.74 5.38
CA GLU A 438 16.90 33.20 5.21
C GLU A 438 17.57 32.47 4.02
N LEU A 439 18.73 32.96 3.58
CA LEU A 439 19.62 32.36 2.55
C LEU A 439 19.06 32.25 1.12
N PHE A 440 18.13 31.34 0.85
CA PHE A 440 17.55 31.13 -0.49
C PHE A 440 16.08 30.70 -0.43
N GLY A 441 15.30 31.10 -1.43
CA GLY A 441 13.87 30.79 -1.51
C GLY A 441 13.59 29.39 -2.05
N SER A 442 14.18 29.06 -3.20
CA SER A 442 14.02 27.78 -3.87
C SER A 442 15.24 27.42 -4.73
N LEU A 443 15.55 26.13 -4.88
CA LEU A 443 16.53 25.64 -5.85
C LEU A 443 15.86 25.49 -7.23
N LEU A 444 16.61 25.82 -8.29
CA LEU A 444 16.23 25.68 -9.68
C LEU A 444 16.80 24.37 -10.25
N LEU A 445 15.93 23.56 -10.82
CA LEU A 445 16.20 22.16 -11.16
C LEU A 445 16.37 21.96 -12.65
N GLY A 446 17.17 20.97 -13.01
CA GLY A 446 17.28 20.49 -14.38
C GLY A 446 17.47 18.99 -14.52
N VAL A 447 17.26 18.53 -15.75
CA VAL A 447 17.62 17.19 -16.21
C VAL A 447 18.30 17.33 -17.57
N TYR A 448 19.28 16.49 -17.85
CA TYR A 448 19.90 16.43 -19.17
C TYR A 448 19.02 15.65 -20.15
N ASP A 449 19.22 15.90 -21.45
CA ASP A 449 18.78 15.03 -22.54
C ASP A 449 19.93 14.16 -23.08
N ASP A 450 19.67 13.37 -24.11
CA ASP A 450 20.65 12.46 -24.71
C ASP A 450 21.75 13.21 -25.49
N ASP A 451 21.45 14.42 -25.99
CA ASP A 451 22.42 15.35 -26.60
C ASP A 451 23.31 16.07 -25.57
N GLY A 452 23.11 15.82 -24.26
CA GLY A 452 23.89 16.43 -23.19
C GLY A 452 23.51 17.89 -22.87
N ARG A 453 22.33 18.35 -23.31
CA ARG A 453 21.78 19.68 -23.01
C ARG A 453 20.96 19.64 -21.73
N LEU A 454 21.08 20.68 -20.90
CA LEU A 454 20.35 20.78 -19.64
C LEU A 454 19.00 21.50 -19.83
N HIS A 455 17.91 20.82 -19.48
CA HIS A 455 16.54 21.34 -19.57
C HIS A 455 16.00 21.76 -18.21
N TYR A 456 15.29 22.88 -18.15
CA TYR A 456 14.70 23.38 -16.90
C TYR A 456 13.53 22.50 -16.45
N ALA A 457 13.67 21.93 -15.26
CA ALA A 457 12.75 20.94 -14.70
C ALA A 457 11.86 21.47 -13.58
N GLY A 458 11.93 22.76 -13.22
CA GLY A 458 11.12 23.39 -12.17
C GLY A 458 11.93 23.82 -10.94
N ARG A 459 11.30 23.87 -9.76
CA ARG A 459 11.91 24.37 -8.52
C ARG A 459 11.47 23.62 -7.25
N VAL A 460 12.36 23.53 -6.25
CA VAL A 460 12.08 23.05 -4.88
C VAL A 460 12.22 24.17 -3.86
N GLY A 461 11.25 24.34 -2.97
CA GLY A 461 11.35 25.25 -1.82
C GLY A 461 11.02 24.61 -0.48
N THR A 462 10.88 23.28 -0.42
CA THR A 462 10.50 22.52 0.79
C THR A 462 11.45 21.35 0.98
N GLY A 463 11.53 20.80 2.19
CA GLY A 463 12.46 19.72 2.55
C GLY A 463 13.80 20.17 3.16
N PHE A 464 13.95 21.45 3.46
CA PHE A 464 15.13 22.00 4.14
C PHE A 464 14.84 22.30 5.61
N ASP A 465 15.67 21.78 6.50
CA ASP A 465 15.88 22.34 7.85
C ASP A 465 16.99 23.43 7.81
N ARG A 466 17.20 24.12 8.93
CA ARG A 466 18.15 25.24 9.02
C ARG A 466 19.59 24.83 8.67
N THR A 467 20.02 23.65 9.11
CA THR A 467 21.38 23.14 8.90
C THR A 467 21.59 22.76 7.43
N ARG A 468 20.64 22.04 6.82
CA ARG A 468 20.69 21.71 5.39
C ARG A 468 20.62 22.95 4.51
N LEU A 469 19.79 23.92 4.84
CA LEU A 469 19.72 25.21 4.13
C LEU A 469 21.10 25.90 4.11
N GLN A 470 21.78 25.98 5.25
CA GLN A 470 23.13 26.56 5.38
C GLN A 470 24.20 25.76 4.62
N THR A 471 24.16 24.43 4.66
CA THR A 471 25.15 23.59 3.98
C THR A 471 24.98 23.63 2.46
N VAL A 472 23.76 23.53 1.95
CA VAL A 472 23.46 23.65 0.51
C VAL A 472 23.84 25.05 0.01
N TYR A 473 23.45 26.12 0.73
CA TYR A 473 23.78 27.49 0.34
C TYR A 473 25.29 27.73 0.23
N ARG A 474 26.09 27.25 1.20
CA ARG A 474 27.57 27.35 1.14
C ARG A 474 28.19 26.65 -0.07
N GLN A 475 27.59 25.56 -0.56
CA GLN A 475 28.05 24.90 -1.79
C GLN A 475 27.65 25.71 -3.03
N LEU A 476 26.42 26.23 -3.08
CA LEU A 476 25.92 27.05 -4.19
C LEU A 476 26.75 28.34 -4.39
N GLN A 477 27.13 29.02 -3.31
CA GLN A 477 27.98 30.22 -3.37
C GLN A 477 29.32 29.97 -4.09
N ARG A 478 29.92 28.78 -3.93
CA ARG A 478 31.19 28.41 -4.59
C ARG A 478 31.03 28.03 -6.06
N LEU A 479 29.80 27.87 -6.53
CA LEU A 479 29.48 27.41 -7.88
C LEU A 479 28.84 28.50 -8.75
N GLY A 480 28.72 29.74 -8.26
CA GLY A 480 28.11 30.86 -8.97
C GLY A 480 28.68 31.08 -10.38
N GLN A 481 27.80 31.46 -11.31
CA GLN A 481 28.16 31.84 -12.68
C GLN A 481 27.19 32.89 -13.23
N ALA A 482 27.65 33.70 -14.19
CA ALA A 482 26.86 34.81 -14.73
C ALA A 482 25.74 34.37 -15.70
N ARG A 483 25.93 33.26 -16.43
CA ARG A 483 24.97 32.75 -17.42
C ARG A 483 24.20 31.56 -16.87
N ALA A 484 22.92 31.48 -17.23
CA ALA A 484 22.12 30.31 -16.90
C ALA A 484 22.61 29.07 -17.68
N PRO A 485 22.71 27.89 -17.04
CA PRO A 485 23.22 26.67 -17.68
C PRO A 485 22.19 25.91 -18.53
N PHE A 486 20.96 26.40 -18.62
CA PHE A 486 19.87 25.74 -19.34
C PHE A 486 19.91 26.06 -20.83
N ALA A 487 19.68 25.05 -21.67
CA ALA A 487 19.56 25.22 -23.12
C ALA A 487 18.36 26.12 -23.48
N GLU A 488 17.23 25.92 -22.79
CA GLU A 488 16.08 26.81 -22.86
C GLU A 488 15.53 27.12 -21.46
N LEU A 489 15.20 28.40 -21.25
CA LEU A 489 14.49 28.88 -20.07
C LEU A 489 13.07 29.29 -20.46
N PRO A 490 12.02 28.68 -19.86
CA PRO A 490 10.64 29.13 -20.02
C PRO A 490 10.48 30.60 -19.58
N ALA A 491 9.57 31.35 -20.22
CA ALA A 491 9.37 32.77 -19.91
C ALA A 491 9.06 33.03 -18.42
N ALA A 492 8.37 32.11 -17.74
CA ALA A 492 8.11 32.19 -16.30
C ALA A 492 9.38 32.02 -15.43
N ALA A 493 10.40 31.31 -15.91
CA ALA A 493 11.69 31.16 -15.23
C ALA A 493 12.63 32.35 -15.49
N ARG A 494 12.52 33.02 -16.64
CA ARG A 494 13.28 34.24 -16.98
C ARG A 494 12.89 35.46 -16.12
N ARG A 495 11.71 35.42 -15.48
CA ARG A 495 11.21 36.46 -14.56
C ARG A 495 11.51 36.18 -13.08
N LEU A 496 12.38 35.21 -12.80
CA LEU A 496 12.85 34.93 -11.44
C LEU A 496 14.16 35.68 -11.21
N ASP A 497 14.26 36.37 -10.08
CA ASP A 497 15.54 36.83 -9.53
C ASP A 497 16.34 35.59 -9.12
N ALA A 498 17.18 35.14 -10.05
CA ALA A 498 17.78 33.81 -10.06
C ALA A 498 19.31 33.91 -10.11
N HIS A 499 19.95 33.30 -9.12
CA HIS A 499 21.40 33.14 -9.03
C HIS A 499 21.78 31.82 -9.68
N TRP A 500 22.48 31.88 -10.81
CA TRP A 500 22.87 30.69 -11.57
C TRP A 500 24.11 30.03 -10.97
N VAL A 501 24.12 28.71 -10.93
CA VAL A 501 25.29 27.93 -10.49
C VAL A 501 25.71 26.92 -11.56
N LYS A 502 26.99 26.54 -11.55
CA LYS A 502 27.52 25.44 -12.37
C LYS A 502 26.71 24.17 -12.07
N PRO A 503 26.19 23.47 -13.10
CA PRO A 503 25.24 22.36 -12.93
C PRO A 503 25.94 21.05 -12.53
N THR A 504 26.63 21.06 -11.37
CA THR A 504 27.44 19.94 -10.88
C THR A 504 26.85 19.24 -9.66
N LEU A 505 26.01 19.94 -8.88
CA LEU A 505 25.31 19.35 -7.74
C LEU A 505 24.07 18.58 -8.20
N VAL A 506 23.89 17.39 -7.66
CA VAL A 506 22.70 16.57 -7.86
C VAL A 506 21.89 16.55 -6.56
N ALA A 507 20.58 16.75 -6.65
CA ALA A 507 19.63 16.67 -5.55
C ALA A 507 18.64 15.53 -5.79
N GLU A 508 18.28 14.81 -4.73
CA GLU A 508 17.20 13.86 -4.77
C GLU A 508 15.89 14.48 -4.26
N ILE A 509 14.83 14.32 -5.04
CA ILE A 509 13.57 15.05 -4.88
C ILE A 509 12.39 14.11 -5.14
N SER A 510 11.41 14.12 -4.23
CA SER A 510 10.07 13.59 -4.49
C SER A 510 9.14 14.70 -4.94
N PHE A 511 8.23 14.40 -5.87
CA PHE A 511 7.29 15.35 -6.45
C PHE A 511 5.98 14.63 -6.77
N ALA A 512 4.89 15.37 -6.93
CA ALA A 512 3.58 14.77 -7.22
C ALA A 512 3.44 14.35 -8.69
N GLU A 513 3.89 15.19 -9.62
CA GLU A 513 3.75 14.97 -11.05
C GLU A 513 4.82 15.71 -11.87
N TRP A 514 5.11 15.19 -13.06
CA TRP A 514 5.71 15.94 -14.15
C TRP A 514 4.58 16.60 -14.96
N THR A 515 4.67 17.90 -15.19
CA THR A 515 3.75 18.60 -16.11
C THR A 515 4.07 18.31 -17.58
N ARG A 516 3.11 18.59 -18.47
CA ARG A 516 3.32 18.53 -19.93
C ARG A 516 4.52 19.35 -20.41
N GLY A 517 4.78 20.50 -19.77
CA GLY A 517 5.95 21.35 -20.05
C GLY A 517 7.25 20.88 -19.39
N GLY A 518 7.35 19.63 -18.93
CA GLY A 518 8.58 19.08 -18.35
C GLY A 518 8.96 19.63 -16.97
N LEU A 519 8.03 20.24 -16.23
CA LEU A 519 8.30 20.80 -14.90
C LEU A 519 7.71 19.93 -13.78
N VAL A 520 8.43 19.75 -12.66
CA VAL A 520 7.89 19.10 -11.46
C VAL A 520 6.92 19.98 -10.67
N ARG A 521 5.96 19.35 -10.00
CA ARG A 521 5.03 19.99 -9.05
C ARG A 521 5.08 19.35 -7.67
N GLN A 522 4.82 20.16 -6.64
CA GLN A 522 4.88 19.76 -5.23
C GLN A 522 6.21 19.08 -4.85
N ALA A 523 7.31 19.61 -5.38
CA ALA A 523 8.64 19.06 -5.18
C ALA A 523 9.12 19.30 -3.74
N VAL A 524 9.69 18.26 -3.13
CA VAL A 524 10.29 18.23 -1.79
C VAL A 524 11.71 17.71 -1.92
N PHE A 525 12.67 18.47 -1.40
CA PHE A 525 14.08 18.10 -1.35
C PHE A 525 14.31 17.07 -0.24
N HIS A 526 15.09 16.02 -0.53
CA HIS A 526 15.56 15.08 0.49
C HIS A 526 17.01 15.34 0.86
N ALA A 527 17.88 15.35 -0.16
CA ALA A 527 19.31 15.13 -0.01
C ALA A 527 20.10 15.54 -1.26
N LEU A 528 21.43 15.67 -1.12
CA LEU A 528 22.36 15.78 -2.27
C LEU A 528 22.95 14.42 -2.65
N ARG A 529 23.12 14.10 -3.94
CA ARG A 529 23.84 12.89 -4.39
C ARG A 529 25.28 13.25 -4.73
N GLN A 530 26.25 12.50 -4.18
CA GLN A 530 27.69 12.66 -4.46
C GLN A 530 28.28 11.49 -5.28
N ASP A 531 27.52 10.41 -5.47
CA ASP A 531 27.87 9.15 -6.12
C ASP A 531 27.42 9.06 -7.59
N LYS A 532 26.79 10.13 -8.10
CA LYS A 532 26.30 10.23 -9.48
C LYS A 532 26.77 11.55 -10.08
N PRO A 533 27.40 11.57 -11.27
CA PRO A 533 27.72 12.80 -11.96
C PRO A 533 26.44 13.45 -12.49
N ALA A 534 26.35 14.78 -12.39
CA ALA A 534 25.20 15.55 -12.88
C ALA A 534 24.87 15.28 -14.36
N THR A 535 25.90 15.07 -15.19
CA THR A 535 25.79 14.75 -16.61
C THR A 535 25.12 13.41 -16.94
N GLN A 536 24.83 12.56 -15.95
CA GLN A 536 24.04 11.32 -16.13
C GLN A 536 22.58 11.45 -15.68
N ILE A 537 22.18 12.59 -15.11
CA ILE A 537 20.82 12.77 -14.58
C ILE A 537 19.85 13.08 -15.74
N ARG A 538 19.04 12.09 -16.10
CA ARG A 538 17.98 12.16 -17.11
C ARG A 538 16.60 12.11 -16.45
N ARG A 539 15.57 12.60 -17.13
CA ARG A 539 14.17 12.36 -16.72
C ARG A 539 13.87 10.87 -16.76
N GLU A 540 13.48 10.28 -15.63
CA GLU A 540 12.96 8.92 -15.63
C GLU A 540 11.56 8.89 -16.29
N GLN A 541 11.38 7.95 -17.21
CA GLN A 541 10.08 7.60 -17.81
C GLN A 541 9.79 6.14 -17.45
N ALA A 542 8.54 5.84 -17.13
CA ALA A 542 8.12 4.47 -16.88
C ALA A 542 7.89 3.74 -18.21
N VAL A 543 8.28 2.47 -18.28
CA VAL A 543 7.91 1.55 -19.36
C VAL A 543 6.66 0.80 -18.91
N ALA A 544 5.70 0.61 -19.82
CA ALA A 544 4.50 -0.17 -19.53
C ALA A 544 4.86 -1.60 -19.13
N ALA A 545 4.28 -2.11 -18.04
CA ALA A 545 4.55 -3.45 -17.50
C ALA A 545 4.37 -4.57 -18.54
N ALA A 546 3.37 -4.44 -19.42
CA ALA A 546 3.09 -5.36 -20.52
C ALA A 546 4.21 -5.45 -21.58
N ASN A 547 5.10 -4.47 -21.65
CA ASN A 547 6.25 -4.45 -22.57
C ASN A 547 7.52 -5.06 -21.95
N VAL A 548 7.42 -5.70 -20.77
CA VAL A 548 8.56 -6.27 -20.04
C VAL A 548 8.55 -7.80 -20.11
N ALA A 549 9.28 -8.31 -21.11
CA ALA A 549 9.55 -9.72 -21.44
C ALA A 549 8.37 -10.53 -22.01
N PRO A 550 8.57 -11.09 -23.22
CA PRO A 550 8.88 -12.52 -23.33
C PRO A 550 10.31 -12.78 -23.84
N ARG A 551 10.82 -14.00 -23.65
CA ARG A 551 12.03 -14.49 -24.31
C ARG A 551 11.68 -15.13 -25.66
N GLU A 552 12.34 -14.69 -26.73
CA GLU A 552 12.67 -15.58 -27.85
C GLU A 552 14.17 -15.89 -27.80
N ASP A 553 14.53 -17.17 -27.70
CA ASP A 553 15.89 -17.64 -27.87
C ASP A 553 16.28 -17.62 -29.35
N THR A 554 16.67 -16.46 -29.87
CA THR A 554 17.40 -16.38 -31.15
C THR A 554 18.87 -16.10 -30.90
N ALA A 555 19.63 -17.18 -30.70
CA ALA A 555 21.08 -17.15 -30.88
C ALA A 555 21.41 -16.88 -32.37
N LYS A 556 21.70 -15.62 -32.72
CA LYS A 556 22.50 -15.27 -33.90
C LYS A 556 23.28 -13.99 -33.63
N ALA A 557 24.61 -14.10 -33.74
CA ALA A 557 25.53 -13.03 -33.43
C ALA A 557 25.41 -11.86 -34.42
N ALA A 558 25.66 -10.65 -33.92
CA ALA A 558 25.83 -9.48 -34.77
C ALA A 558 27.09 -9.64 -35.63
N VAL A 559 26.92 -9.54 -36.95
CA VAL A 559 28.01 -9.32 -37.91
C VAL A 559 27.81 -7.92 -38.50
N VAL A 560 28.86 -7.12 -38.49
CA VAL A 560 28.85 -5.71 -38.94
C VAL A 560 29.40 -5.62 -40.37
N LYS A 561 28.93 -4.60 -41.12
CA LYS A 561 29.43 -4.04 -42.40
C LYS A 561 28.78 -4.59 -43.69
N PRO A 562 28.76 -3.79 -44.79
CA PRO A 562 28.60 -2.33 -44.87
C PRO A 562 27.54 -1.92 -45.94
N ALA A 563 27.35 -0.61 -46.14
CA ALA A 563 26.41 -0.07 -47.11
C ALA A 563 26.85 -0.23 -48.58
N VAL A 564 25.91 -0.55 -49.48
CA VAL A 564 25.97 -0.36 -50.95
C VAL A 564 24.58 0.05 -51.47
N ALA A 565 24.53 0.77 -52.59
CA ALA A 565 23.33 1.40 -53.18
C ALA A 565 22.33 0.40 -53.84
N GLY A 566 21.15 0.92 -54.23
CA GLY A 566 20.01 0.16 -54.78
C GLY A 566 20.17 -0.35 -56.24
N PRO A 567 19.06 -0.67 -56.95
CA PRO A 567 18.08 0.36 -57.31
C PRO A 567 16.58 -0.02 -57.32
N ALA A 568 15.77 1.05 -57.37
CA ALA A 568 14.38 1.23 -57.82
C ALA A 568 13.46 0.03 -58.18
N GLY A 569 12.30 -0.03 -57.51
CA GLY A 569 11.05 -0.63 -58.00
C GLY A 569 9.83 0.20 -57.54
N ARG A 570 9.19 0.96 -58.43
CA ARG A 570 8.09 1.90 -58.11
C ARG A 570 6.74 1.18 -57.99
N ILE A 571 6.03 1.31 -56.85
CA ILE A 571 4.56 1.46 -56.83
C ILE A 571 4.15 2.43 -55.69
N GLY A 572 3.37 3.47 -56.03
CA GLY A 572 2.31 4.01 -55.14
C GLY A 572 2.65 4.92 -53.96
N ARG A 573 3.14 6.15 -54.19
CA ARG A 573 3.06 7.23 -53.17
C ARG A 573 1.70 7.94 -53.22
N LYS A 574 0.89 7.81 -52.17
CA LYS A 574 -0.16 8.78 -51.75
C LYS A 574 0.11 9.15 -50.29
N THR A 575 0.92 10.16 -50.02
CA THR A 575 0.46 11.53 -49.67
C THR A 575 -0.51 11.57 -48.48
N SER A 576 0.06 11.93 -47.32
CA SER A 576 -0.52 12.83 -46.32
C SER A 576 -2.03 13.10 -46.40
N GLY A 577 -2.78 12.50 -45.49
CA GLY A 577 -4.16 12.89 -45.17
C GLY A 577 -4.25 13.38 -43.74
N ALA A 578 -3.94 14.65 -43.50
CA ALA A 578 -4.50 15.33 -42.32
C ALA A 578 -6.03 15.32 -42.48
N LYS A 579 -6.74 14.75 -41.51
CA LYS A 579 -8.21 14.75 -41.48
C LYS A 579 -8.70 15.34 -40.15
N ASN A 580 -8.75 16.67 -40.15
CA ASN A 580 -9.55 17.51 -39.26
C ASN A 580 -9.70 17.04 -37.81
N ASP A 581 -8.75 17.43 -36.95
CA ASP A 581 -8.94 17.60 -35.51
C ASP A 581 -9.86 18.81 -35.23
N ALA A 582 -11.01 18.85 -35.90
CA ALA A 582 -12.03 19.86 -35.67
C ALA A 582 -12.62 19.63 -34.28
N PRO A 583 -12.61 20.64 -33.39
CA PRO A 583 -13.33 20.55 -32.13
C PRO A 583 -14.81 20.30 -32.42
N ALA A 584 -15.43 19.40 -31.66
CA ALA A 584 -16.86 19.19 -31.71
C ALA A 584 -17.50 19.89 -30.52
N ASP A 585 -18.57 20.66 -30.75
CA ASP A 585 -19.34 21.28 -29.68
C ASP A 585 -20.44 20.33 -29.19
N VAL A 586 -20.58 20.22 -27.87
CA VAL A 586 -21.59 19.42 -27.15
C VAL A 586 -22.16 20.30 -26.05
N ALA A 587 -23.48 20.51 -25.99
CA ALA A 587 -24.14 21.45 -25.07
C ALA A 587 -23.49 22.86 -25.02
N GLY A 588 -22.97 23.36 -26.15
CA GLY A 588 -22.25 24.64 -26.23
C GLY A 588 -20.79 24.60 -25.72
N VAL A 589 -20.28 23.43 -25.35
CA VAL A 589 -18.91 23.23 -24.86
C VAL A 589 -18.02 22.63 -25.94
N ARG A 590 -16.92 23.31 -26.25
CA ARG A 590 -15.90 22.87 -27.20
C ARG A 590 -15.11 21.66 -26.68
N ILE A 591 -15.39 20.48 -27.21
CA ILE A 591 -14.65 19.24 -26.91
C ILE A 591 -13.36 19.19 -27.72
N THR A 592 -12.21 19.09 -27.04
CA THR A 592 -10.89 18.96 -27.70
C THR A 592 -10.37 17.54 -27.63
N HIS A 593 -9.75 17.06 -28.72
CA HIS A 593 -9.43 15.65 -28.94
C HIS A 593 -10.69 14.77 -28.80
N PRO A 594 -11.81 15.09 -29.51
CA PRO A 594 -13.07 14.34 -29.42
C PRO A 594 -12.91 12.85 -29.73
N GLU A 595 -12.03 12.50 -30.67
CA GLU A 595 -11.67 11.16 -31.14
C GLU A 595 -10.84 10.33 -30.15
N ARG A 596 -10.27 10.96 -29.12
CA ARG A 596 -9.40 10.27 -28.15
C ARG A 596 -10.17 9.19 -27.41
N ILE A 597 -9.76 7.93 -27.59
CA ILE A 597 -10.32 6.78 -26.90
C ILE A 597 -10.25 6.96 -25.37
N ILE A 598 -11.37 6.77 -24.71
CA ILE A 598 -11.53 6.75 -23.26
C ILE A 598 -11.54 5.32 -22.75
N ASP A 599 -12.21 4.39 -23.43
CA ASP A 599 -12.19 2.98 -23.08
C ASP A 599 -11.92 2.13 -24.32
N SER A 600 -10.85 1.35 -24.27
CA SER A 600 -10.47 0.46 -25.37
C SER A 600 -11.36 -0.77 -25.47
N ALA A 601 -12.03 -1.17 -24.37
CA ALA A 601 -12.92 -2.34 -24.37
C ALA A 601 -14.25 -2.05 -25.11
N SER A 602 -14.86 -0.87 -24.89
CA SER A 602 -16.03 -0.42 -25.67
C SER A 602 -15.67 0.34 -26.96
N GLY A 603 -14.40 0.72 -27.14
CA GLY A 603 -13.94 1.57 -28.25
C GLY A 603 -14.42 3.03 -28.17
N ARG A 604 -14.98 3.47 -27.03
CA ARG A 604 -15.63 4.77 -26.91
C ARG A 604 -14.64 5.91 -26.72
N ALA A 605 -14.89 7.00 -27.44
CA ALA A 605 -14.07 8.19 -27.46
C ALA A 605 -14.56 9.26 -26.48
N LYS A 606 -13.76 10.31 -26.30
CA LYS A 606 -14.06 11.42 -25.40
C LYS A 606 -15.37 12.13 -25.75
N ILE A 607 -15.68 12.23 -27.04
CA ILE A 607 -16.93 12.81 -27.53
C ILE A 607 -18.16 12.00 -27.11
N ASP A 608 -18.04 10.67 -27.00
CA ASP A 608 -19.14 9.79 -26.60
C ASP A 608 -19.44 9.98 -25.11
N VAL A 609 -18.42 10.13 -24.26
CA VAL A 609 -18.58 10.49 -22.85
C VAL A 609 -19.25 11.86 -22.69
N ALA A 610 -18.89 12.85 -23.51
CA ALA A 610 -19.54 14.16 -23.50
C ALA A 610 -21.02 14.07 -23.87
N ARG A 611 -21.35 13.34 -24.95
CA ARG A 611 -22.72 13.10 -25.43
C ARG A 611 -23.58 12.29 -24.47
N HIS A 612 -23.00 11.28 -23.80
CA HIS A 612 -23.68 10.56 -22.72
C HIS A 612 -24.15 11.54 -21.64
N TYR A 613 -23.25 12.41 -21.19
CA TYR A 613 -23.56 13.35 -20.11
C TYR A 613 -24.49 14.48 -20.53
N GLU A 614 -24.51 14.88 -21.81
CA GLU A 614 -25.56 15.72 -22.39
C GLU A 614 -26.92 14.99 -22.37
N ALA A 615 -26.99 13.75 -22.85
CA ALA A 615 -28.22 12.98 -22.97
C ALA A 615 -28.88 12.61 -21.63
N VAL A 616 -28.09 12.39 -20.57
CA VAL A 616 -28.64 12.11 -19.21
C VAL A 616 -28.83 13.36 -18.35
N ALA A 617 -28.46 14.56 -18.84
CA ALA A 617 -28.36 15.75 -18.01
C ALA A 617 -29.68 16.12 -17.32
N GLU A 618 -30.82 16.03 -18.03
CA GLU A 618 -32.15 16.34 -17.50
C GLU A 618 -32.49 15.51 -16.25
N ARG A 619 -32.20 14.20 -16.28
CA ARG A 619 -32.45 13.29 -15.15
C ARG A 619 -31.34 13.34 -14.09
N MET A 620 -30.11 13.69 -14.46
CA MET A 620 -28.96 13.70 -13.56
C MET A 620 -28.83 14.99 -12.74
N LEU A 621 -29.07 16.17 -13.36
CA LEU A 621 -28.86 17.48 -12.73
C LEU A 621 -29.66 17.70 -11.43
N PRO A 622 -30.91 17.23 -11.27
CA PRO A 622 -31.63 17.33 -9.99
C PRO A 622 -30.89 16.72 -8.79
N PHE A 623 -30.03 15.71 -9.01
CA PHE A 623 -29.20 15.12 -7.96
C PHE A 623 -27.91 15.90 -7.68
N LEU A 624 -27.39 16.62 -8.69
CA LEU A 624 -26.16 17.43 -8.60
C LEU A 624 -26.41 18.85 -8.05
N ALA A 625 -27.60 19.38 -8.29
CA ALA A 625 -27.97 20.76 -8.00
C ALA A 625 -27.74 21.13 -6.53
N ASN A 626 -26.97 22.21 -6.33
CA ASN A 626 -26.55 22.72 -5.02
C ASN A 626 -25.92 21.66 -4.07
N ARG A 627 -25.35 20.60 -4.61
CA ARG A 627 -24.69 19.53 -3.84
C ARG A 627 -23.18 19.56 -4.06
N PRO A 628 -22.34 19.29 -3.03
CA PRO A 628 -20.94 19.01 -3.25
C PRO A 628 -20.77 17.75 -4.13
N VAL A 629 -20.19 17.94 -5.30
CA VAL A 629 -19.87 16.88 -6.28
C VAL A 629 -18.36 16.64 -6.28
N TYR A 630 -17.95 15.39 -6.13
CA TYR A 630 -16.56 14.96 -6.28
C TYR A 630 -16.38 14.28 -7.64
N LEU A 631 -15.25 14.54 -8.29
CA LEU A 631 -15.03 14.22 -9.70
C LEU A 631 -13.95 13.15 -9.83
N LEU A 632 -14.25 12.00 -10.42
CA LEU A 632 -13.23 11.03 -10.82
C LEU A 632 -12.83 11.32 -12.27
N ARG A 633 -11.60 11.81 -12.43
CA ARG A 633 -11.00 12.14 -13.72
C ARG A 633 -10.10 11.02 -14.19
N ALA A 634 -10.22 10.63 -15.46
CA ALA A 634 -9.25 9.76 -16.13
C ALA A 634 -8.80 10.46 -17.43
N PRO A 635 -7.84 11.40 -17.34
CA PRO A 635 -7.43 12.23 -18.49
C PRO A 635 -6.81 11.46 -19.65
N GLU A 636 -6.40 10.21 -19.42
CA GLU A 636 -5.82 9.28 -20.39
C GLU A 636 -6.75 8.10 -20.71
N GLY A 637 -7.96 8.08 -20.14
CA GLY A 637 -8.94 6.99 -20.30
C GLY A 637 -8.97 6.01 -19.13
N VAL A 638 -9.87 5.03 -19.20
CA VAL A 638 -10.21 4.01 -18.19
C VAL A 638 -9.02 3.17 -17.76
N ALA A 639 -8.03 2.95 -18.64
CA ALA A 639 -6.81 2.20 -18.34
C ALA A 639 -5.72 3.04 -17.65
N GLY A 640 -5.79 4.38 -17.72
CA GLY A 640 -4.77 5.28 -17.16
C GLY A 640 -4.99 5.67 -15.69
N GLU A 641 -4.18 6.61 -15.20
CA GLU A 641 -4.29 7.16 -13.84
C GLU A 641 -5.68 7.80 -13.60
N LYS A 642 -6.31 7.46 -12.46
CA LYS A 642 -7.61 7.97 -12.02
C LYS A 642 -7.43 8.92 -10.85
N PHE A 643 -7.81 10.18 -11.04
CA PHE A 643 -7.70 11.24 -10.04
C PHE A 643 -9.07 11.55 -9.44
N PHE A 644 -9.24 11.27 -8.15
CA PHE A 644 -10.45 11.62 -7.40
C PHE A 644 -10.32 13.02 -6.79
N GLN A 645 -11.09 13.97 -7.30
CA GLN A 645 -10.98 15.39 -7.03
C GLN A 645 -12.19 15.89 -6.22
N LYS A 646 -11.98 16.26 -4.94
CA LYS A 646 -13.03 16.89 -4.11
C LYS A 646 -13.10 18.43 -4.25
N HIS A 647 -11.95 19.07 -4.48
CA HIS A 647 -11.80 20.53 -4.48
C HIS A 647 -11.21 21.02 -5.81
N LEU A 648 -11.51 22.25 -6.22
CA LEU A 648 -10.85 22.86 -7.39
C LEU A 648 -9.47 23.41 -7.03
N GLY A 649 -8.48 23.11 -7.87
CA GLY A 649 -7.20 23.82 -7.87
C GLY A 649 -7.31 25.16 -8.59
N ARG A 650 -6.15 25.79 -8.88
CA ARG A 650 -6.09 27.12 -9.54
C ARG A 650 -6.59 27.18 -10.99
N THR A 651 -7.01 26.08 -11.59
CA THR A 651 -7.56 26.05 -12.97
C THR A 651 -9.06 25.79 -12.87
N PRO A 652 -9.92 26.80 -13.10
CA PRO A 652 -11.36 26.61 -13.09
C PRO A 652 -11.82 25.71 -14.25
N ILE A 653 -12.99 25.11 -14.10
CA ILE A 653 -13.73 24.43 -15.17
C ILE A 653 -14.91 25.34 -15.52
N SER A 654 -15.22 25.55 -16.81
CA SER A 654 -16.36 26.40 -17.21
C SER A 654 -17.67 25.88 -16.60
N GLY A 655 -18.57 26.78 -16.22
CA GLY A 655 -19.85 26.49 -15.59
C GLY A 655 -19.81 25.85 -14.19
N VAL A 656 -18.72 25.20 -13.78
CA VAL A 656 -18.63 24.51 -12.47
C VAL A 656 -18.50 25.54 -11.34
N ARG A 657 -19.51 25.61 -10.49
CA ARG A 657 -19.58 26.57 -9.39
C ARG A 657 -18.72 26.12 -8.22
N GLN A 658 -17.95 27.04 -7.67
CA GLN A 658 -17.30 26.87 -6.37
C GLN A 658 -18.32 27.20 -5.28
N LEU A 659 -18.42 26.31 -4.29
CA LEU A 659 -19.27 26.47 -3.12
C LEU A 659 -18.60 27.40 -2.08
N ASP A 660 -19.36 27.84 -1.08
CA ASP A 660 -18.86 28.69 0.00
C ASP A 660 -17.66 28.01 0.71
N PRO A 661 -16.48 28.67 0.79
CA PRO A 661 -15.32 28.16 1.53
C PRO A 661 -15.62 27.76 2.99
N ALA A 662 -16.63 28.37 3.63
CA ALA A 662 -17.03 28.07 5.01
C ALA A 662 -17.57 26.63 5.20
N ILE A 663 -17.96 25.95 4.11
CA ILE A 663 -18.43 24.56 4.12
C ILE A 663 -17.27 23.56 4.39
N ASP A 664 -16.05 23.93 4.01
CA ASP A 664 -14.83 23.14 4.23
C ASP A 664 -13.61 24.07 4.46
N PRO A 665 -13.54 24.79 5.60
CA PRO A 665 -12.62 25.91 5.79
C PRO A 665 -11.14 25.51 5.90
N SER A 666 -10.82 24.22 5.92
CA SER A 666 -9.45 23.70 5.91
C SER A 666 -8.91 23.43 4.51
N HIS A 667 -9.74 23.57 3.47
CA HIS A 667 -9.45 23.17 2.11
C HIS A 667 -9.92 24.23 1.08
N PRO A 668 -9.51 24.13 -0.20
CA PRO A 668 -10.08 24.97 -1.25
C PRO A 668 -11.58 24.66 -1.45
N PRO A 669 -12.35 25.53 -2.11
CA PRO A 669 -13.79 25.32 -2.31
C PRO A 669 -14.18 23.97 -2.91
N LEU A 670 -15.26 23.40 -2.36
CA LEU A 670 -16.01 22.28 -2.93
C LEU A 670 -16.78 22.72 -4.17
N LEU A 671 -17.27 21.75 -4.95
CA LEU A 671 -17.80 21.96 -6.30
C LEU A 671 -19.29 21.66 -6.38
N ALA A 672 -20.04 22.44 -7.15
CA ALA A 672 -21.39 22.11 -7.59
C ALA A 672 -21.51 22.19 -9.12
N ILE A 673 -22.40 21.36 -9.67
CA ILE A 673 -22.68 21.29 -11.10
C ILE A 673 -24.19 21.51 -11.26
N ASP A 674 -24.55 22.72 -11.66
CA ASP A 674 -25.94 23.18 -11.71
C ASP A 674 -26.47 23.34 -13.16
N SER A 675 -25.69 22.98 -14.19
CA SER A 675 -26.08 23.10 -15.61
C SER A 675 -25.48 22.01 -16.51
N VAL A 676 -26.09 21.81 -17.70
CA VAL A 676 -25.59 20.89 -18.74
C VAL A 676 -24.19 21.31 -19.21
N GLU A 677 -23.97 22.61 -19.45
CA GLU A 677 -22.67 23.17 -19.84
C GLU A 677 -21.59 22.85 -18.79
N ALA A 678 -21.90 22.98 -17.49
CA ALA A 678 -20.96 22.66 -16.42
C ALA A 678 -20.63 21.16 -16.36
N LEU A 679 -21.64 20.31 -16.58
CA LEU A 679 -21.50 18.85 -16.62
C LEU A 679 -20.60 18.41 -17.79
N VAL A 680 -20.87 18.93 -18.99
CA VAL A 680 -20.06 18.64 -20.20
C VAL A 680 -18.67 19.30 -20.13
N SER A 681 -18.54 20.49 -19.52
CA SER A 681 -17.23 21.11 -19.26
C SER A 681 -16.36 20.26 -18.32
N ALA A 682 -16.96 19.53 -17.38
CA ALA A 682 -16.25 18.58 -16.54
C ALA A 682 -15.76 17.36 -17.36
N THR A 683 -16.55 16.82 -18.28
CA THR A 683 -16.11 15.70 -19.17
C THR A 683 -15.02 16.14 -20.15
N GLN A 684 -15.09 17.36 -20.68
CA GLN A 684 -14.03 18.01 -21.46
C GLN A 684 -12.70 18.05 -20.69
N MET A 685 -12.77 18.22 -19.36
CA MET A 685 -11.62 18.18 -18.43
C MET A 685 -11.24 16.76 -17.98
N GLY A 686 -11.85 15.73 -18.57
CA GLY A 686 -11.54 14.32 -18.37
C GLY A 686 -12.28 13.64 -17.22
N VAL A 687 -13.36 14.22 -16.70
CA VAL A 687 -14.24 13.55 -15.71
C VAL A 687 -14.99 12.40 -16.37
N ILE A 688 -14.99 11.24 -15.72
CA ILE A 688 -15.80 10.07 -16.10
C ILE A 688 -16.85 9.76 -15.04
N GLU A 689 -16.52 9.81 -13.73
CA GLU A 689 -17.52 9.57 -12.66
C GLU A 689 -17.80 10.85 -11.86
N PHE A 690 -19.07 11.06 -11.50
CA PHE A 690 -19.54 12.11 -10.60
C PHE A 690 -20.06 11.46 -9.31
N HIS A 691 -19.59 11.94 -8.16
CA HIS A 691 -19.89 11.38 -6.84
C HIS A 691 -20.53 12.44 -5.94
N LEU A 692 -21.58 12.03 -5.22
CA LEU A 692 -22.46 12.90 -4.45
C LEU A 692 -22.15 12.81 -2.95
N CYS A 693 -21.97 13.97 -2.32
CA CYS A 693 -22.06 14.09 -0.86
C CYS A 693 -23.53 13.89 -0.41
N GLY A 694 -23.76 13.23 0.73
CA GLY A 694 -25.11 12.96 1.27
C GLY A 694 -25.91 14.18 1.78
N ALA A 695 -25.44 15.41 1.54
CA ALA A 695 -26.13 16.66 1.91
C ALA A 695 -25.93 17.75 0.85
N THR A 696 -26.87 18.71 0.78
CA THR A 696 -26.73 19.93 -0.06
C THR A 696 -25.92 21.02 0.64
N ALA A 697 -25.31 21.90 -0.14
CA ALA A 697 -24.38 22.93 0.31
C ALA A 697 -25.02 23.96 1.26
N ASP A 698 -26.28 24.35 1.03
CA ASP A 698 -27.04 25.28 1.88
C ASP A 698 -27.29 24.74 3.30
N ARG A 699 -27.14 23.43 3.52
CA ARG A 699 -27.29 22.83 4.85
C ARG A 699 -26.41 21.61 5.03
N ILE A 700 -25.11 21.77 4.77
CA ILE A 700 -24.13 20.67 4.71
C ILE A 700 -24.15 19.74 5.94
N ASP A 701 -24.46 20.24 7.13
CA ASP A 701 -24.48 19.43 8.37
C ASP A 701 -25.79 18.68 8.62
N ARG A 702 -26.70 18.61 7.65
CA ARG A 702 -27.96 17.87 7.72
C ARG A 702 -28.21 17.09 6.43
N PRO A 703 -27.82 15.80 6.37
CA PRO A 703 -28.06 14.94 5.22
C PRO A 703 -29.49 14.93 4.71
N ASP A 704 -29.63 14.82 3.41
CA ASP A 704 -30.90 14.66 2.69
C ASP A 704 -31.06 13.28 2.05
N CYS A 705 -30.07 12.40 2.20
CA CYS A 705 -30.20 10.98 1.91
C CYS A 705 -29.32 10.11 2.83
N MET A 706 -29.62 8.82 2.81
CA MET A 706 -28.84 7.73 3.41
C MET A 706 -28.68 6.64 2.35
N VAL A 707 -27.49 6.06 2.23
CA VAL A 707 -27.11 5.07 1.21
C VAL A 707 -26.66 3.79 1.91
N PHE A 708 -27.10 2.66 1.40
CA PHE A 708 -26.53 1.34 1.67
C PHE A 708 -25.92 0.82 0.37
N ASP A 709 -24.60 0.68 0.33
CA ASP A 709 -23.88 0.14 -0.83
C ASP A 709 -23.62 -1.36 -0.58
N LEU A 710 -24.28 -2.21 -1.36
CA LEU A 710 -24.23 -3.66 -1.24
C LEU A 710 -23.04 -4.21 -2.02
N ASP A 711 -21.92 -4.39 -1.31
CA ASP A 711 -20.64 -4.84 -1.86
C ASP A 711 -20.50 -6.37 -1.70
N PRO A 712 -20.58 -7.17 -2.79
CA PRO A 712 -20.49 -8.63 -2.71
C PRO A 712 -19.04 -9.12 -2.54
N ASP A 713 -18.91 -10.38 -2.15
CA ASP A 713 -17.74 -11.18 -2.49
C ASP A 713 -17.63 -11.37 -4.02
N PRO A 714 -16.42 -11.35 -4.64
CA PRO A 714 -16.27 -11.55 -6.07
C PRO A 714 -16.79 -12.89 -6.63
N GLY A 715 -16.91 -13.93 -5.81
CA GLY A 715 -17.43 -15.24 -6.17
C GLY A 715 -18.88 -15.49 -5.73
N LEU A 716 -19.58 -14.48 -5.21
CA LEU A 716 -20.98 -14.61 -4.82
C LEU A 716 -21.88 -14.72 -6.08
N PRO A 717 -22.80 -15.71 -6.16
CA PRO A 717 -23.82 -15.77 -7.21
C PRO A 717 -24.69 -14.51 -7.24
N TRP A 718 -25.12 -14.08 -8.43
CA TRP A 718 -25.85 -12.82 -8.59
C TRP A 718 -27.25 -12.86 -7.94
N GLU A 719 -27.85 -14.05 -7.88
CA GLU A 719 -29.11 -14.34 -7.22
C GLU A 719 -29.05 -14.02 -5.71
N ARG A 720 -27.87 -14.22 -5.08
CA ARG A 720 -27.65 -13.83 -3.67
C ARG A 720 -27.50 -12.31 -3.51
N MET A 721 -27.04 -11.58 -4.54
CA MET A 721 -27.09 -10.11 -4.53
C MET A 721 -28.53 -9.59 -4.67
N GLN A 722 -29.36 -10.21 -5.51
CA GLN A 722 -30.79 -9.91 -5.61
C GLN A 722 -31.51 -10.21 -4.29
N GLU A 723 -31.26 -11.38 -3.69
CA GLU A 723 -31.77 -11.73 -2.36
C GLU A 723 -31.36 -10.69 -1.30
N ALA A 724 -30.08 -10.30 -1.27
CA ALA A 724 -29.59 -9.28 -0.34
C ALA A 724 -30.29 -7.93 -0.52
N ALA A 725 -30.52 -7.48 -1.75
CA ALA A 725 -31.27 -6.25 -2.02
C ALA A 725 -32.74 -6.36 -1.52
N LEU A 726 -33.40 -7.50 -1.71
CA LEU A 726 -34.75 -7.75 -1.19
C LEU A 726 -34.80 -7.78 0.34
N LYS A 727 -33.85 -8.44 1.02
CA LYS A 727 -33.79 -8.46 2.50
C LYS A 727 -33.50 -7.07 3.07
N ALA A 728 -32.57 -6.32 2.44
CA ALA A 728 -32.25 -4.95 2.85
C ALA A 728 -33.46 -4.02 2.67
N ARG A 729 -34.20 -4.16 1.56
CA ARG A 729 -35.47 -3.44 1.35
C ARG A 729 -36.50 -3.80 2.39
N ALA A 730 -36.74 -5.10 2.66
CA ALA A 730 -37.76 -5.55 3.59
C ALA A 730 -37.57 -4.95 5.00
N LEU A 731 -36.32 -4.90 5.51
CA LEU A 731 -36.05 -4.23 6.79
C LEU A 731 -36.29 -2.71 6.74
N LEU A 732 -36.01 -2.05 5.61
CA LEU A 732 -36.30 -0.62 5.46
C LEU A 732 -37.81 -0.35 5.37
N ASP A 733 -38.57 -1.21 4.69
CA ASP A 733 -40.03 -1.16 4.63
C ASP A 733 -40.64 -1.46 6.03
N GLU A 734 -40.09 -2.40 6.81
CA GLU A 734 -40.46 -2.62 8.24
C GLU A 734 -40.20 -1.39 9.13
N LEU A 735 -39.24 -0.54 8.75
CA LEU A 735 -38.93 0.72 9.44
C LEU A 735 -39.75 1.90 8.93
N ASP A 736 -40.64 1.71 7.95
CA ASP A 736 -41.37 2.78 7.24
C ASP A 736 -40.41 3.78 6.54
N LEU A 737 -39.36 3.24 5.91
CA LEU A 737 -38.37 3.97 5.13
C LEU A 737 -38.34 3.48 3.69
N ARG A 738 -39.13 4.13 2.82
CA ARG A 738 -39.11 3.88 1.38
C ARG A 738 -37.70 4.12 0.83
N SER A 739 -37.17 3.08 0.20
CA SER A 739 -35.85 3.05 -0.44
C SER A 739 -35.97 2.99 -1.95
N PHE A 740 -34.94 3.50 -2.63
CA PHE A 740 -34.85 3.59 -4.10
C PHE A 740 -33.62 2.80 -4.56
N LEU A 741 -33.80 1.90 -5.53
CA LEU A 741 -32.76 0.99 -5.99
C LEU A 741 -32.02 1.57 -7.21
N LYS A 742 -30.69 1.43 -7.25
CA LYS A 742 -29.92 1.59 -8.50
C LYS A 742 -28.77 0.60 -8.59
N THR A 743 -28.35 0.27 -9.81
CA THR A 743 -27.08 -0.42 -9.99
C THR A 743 -25.91 0.51 -9.61
N SER A 744 -24.78 -0.07 -9.19
CA SER A 744 -23.54 0.70 -9.00
C SER A 744 -22.81 1.04 -10.31
N GLY A 745 -23.18 0.41 -11.44
CA GLY A 745 -22.37 0.37 -12.66
C GLY A 745 -21.07 -0.45 -12.51
N GLY A 746 -20.92 -1.18 -11.40
CA GLY A 746 -19.71 -1.90 -11.00
C GLY A 746 -20.02 -3.36 -10.64
N LYS A 747 -19.97 -3.69 -9.35
CA LYS A 747 -20.23 -5.05 -8.83
C LYS A 747 -21.45 -5.15 -7.88
N GLY A 748 -21.81 -4.06 -7.21
CA GLY A 748 -22.87 -4.01 -6.20
C GLY A 748 -24.14 -3.27 -6.62
N LEU A 749 -25.11 -3.25 -5.71
CA LEU A 749 -26.36 -2.47 -5.81
C LEU A 749 -26.38 -1.39 -4.73
N HIS A 750 -26.99 -0.24 -4.99
CA HIS A 750 -27.15 0.83 -4.00
C HIS A 750 -28.63 0.98 -3.66
N LEU A 751 -28.98 0.93 -2.37
CA LEU A 751 -30.28 1.35 -1.86
C LEU A 751 -30.13 2.77 -1.31
N VAL A 752 -30.97 3.70 -1.75
CA VAL A 752 -30.94 5.11 -1.33
C VAL A 752 -32.26 5.49 -0.67
N VAL A 753 -32.19 6.00 0.56
CA VAL A 753 -33.33 6.46 1.36
C VAL A 753 -33.27 7.99 1.43
N PRO A 754 -34.17 8.73 0.76
CA PRO A 754 -34.24 10.19 0.88
C PRO A 754 -34.78 10.60 2.25
N LEU A 755 -34.15 11.60 2.86
CA LEU A 755 -34.40 12.07 4.22
C LEU A 755 -34.79 13.55 4.24
N ALA A 756 -35.65 13.91 5.19
CA ALA A 756 -35.79 15.29 5.62
C ALA A 756 -34.49 15.73 6.32
N ARG A 757 -33.99 16.92 5.96
CA ARG A 757 -32.76 17.54 6.49
C ARG A 757 -32.90 17.97 7.96
N ARG A 758 -33.15 17.03 8.87
CA ARG A 758 -33.37 17.26 10.32
C ARG A 758 -32.26 16.66 11.19
N HIS A 759 -31.72 15.51 10.77
CA HIS A 759 -30.74 14.74 11.52
C HIS A 759 -29.30 15.22 11.21
N PRO A 760 -28.41 15.34 12.20
CA PRO A 760 -26.98 15.56 11.94
C PRO A 760 -26.34 14.31 11.32
N TRP A 761 -25.16 14.46 10.70
CA TRP A 761 -24.39 13.34 10.13
C TRP A 761 -24.22 12.14 11.07
N LYS A 762 -23.93 12.40 12.35
CA LYS A 762 -23.75 11.38 13.38
C LYS A 762 -24.99 10.48 13.50
N ASP A 763 -26.17 11.07 13.68
CA ASP A 763 -27.44 10.37 13.78
C ASP A 763 -27.73 9.46 12.59
N VAL A 764 -27.42 9.92 11.37
CA VAL A 764 -27.64 9.17 10.13
C VAL A 764 -26.62 8.04 10.00
N THR A 765 -25.36 8.29 10.33
CA THR A 765 -24.30 7.26 10.35
C THR A 765 -24.66 6.15 11.34
N GLU A 766 -24.94 6.49 12.61
CA GLU A 766 -25.28 5.51 13.65
C GLU A 766 -26.56 4.72 13.34
N PHE A 767 -27.56 5.38 12.74
CA PHE A 767 -28.78 4.70 12.30
C PHE A 767 -28.48 3.72 11.14
N SER A 768 -27.71 4.14 10.14
CA SER A 768 -27.31 3.27 9.03
C SER A 768 -26.47 2.07 9.48
N GLU A 769 -25.58 2.26 10.46
CA GLU A 769 -24.82 1.17 11.09
C GLU A 769 -25.76 0.18 11.79
N ALA A 770 -26.74 0.67 12.55
CA ALA A 770 -27.70 -0.18 13.24
C ALA A 770 -28.58 -1.00 12.27
N VAL A 771 -28.97 -0.43 11.12
CA VAL A 771 -29.64 -1.17 10.03
C VAL A 771 -28.72 -2.27 9.47
N THR A 772 -27.47 -1.96 9.11
CA THR A 772 -26.49 -2.96 8.65
C THR A 772 -26.27 -4.07 9.69
N ARG A 773 -26.16 -3.72 10.97
CA ARG A 773 -25.99 -4.66 12.08
C ARG A 773 -27.21 -5.58 12.22
N ARG A 774 -28.42 -5.03 12.13
CA ARG A 774 -29.68 -5.79 12.20
C ARG A 774 -29.83 -6.76 11.02
N LEU A 775 -29.42 -6.36 9.80
CA LEU A 775 -29.37 -7.25 8.63
C LEU A 775 -28.40 -8.43 8.85
N ALA A 776 -27.17 -8.15 9.30
CA ALA A 776 -26.18 -9.19 9.58
C ALA A 776 -26.56 -10.11 10.75
N GLN A 777 -27.36 -9.63 11.71
CA GLN A 777 -27.94 -10.47 12.78
C GLN A 777 -29.12 -11.33 12.29
N ALA A 778 -29.93 -10.82 11.37
CA ALA A 778 -31.11 -11.53 10.85
C ALA A 778 -30.74 -12.59 9.78
N HIS A 779 -29.75 -12.29 8.94
CA HIS A 779 -29.28 -13.17 7.86
C HIS A 779 -27.73 -13.23 7.84
N PRO A 780 -27.11 -13.84 8.87
CA PRO A 780 -25.65 -13.90 9.02
C PRO A 780 -24.95 -14.75 7.93
N ASP A 781 -25.70 -15.59 7.22
CA ASP A 781 -25.28 -16.39 6.07
C ASP A 781 -25.20 -15.56 4.77
N LEU A 782 -25.89 -14.42 4.71
CA LEU A 782 -26.03 -13.57 3.53
C LEU A 782 -25.29 -12.24 3.69
N PHE A 783 -25.33 -11.64 4.88
CA PHE A 783 -24.72 -10.33 5.16
C PHE A 783 -23.51 -10.39 6.09
N SER A 784 -22.61 -9.42 5.92
CA SER A 784 -21.57 -9.09 6.89
C SER A 784 -21.71 -7.66 7.38
N ALA A 785 -21.53 -7.47 8.68
CA ALA A 785 -21.43 -6.15 9.32
C ALA A 785 -19.97 -5.67 9.54
N LYS A 786 -18.96 -6.51 9.27
CA LYS A 786 -17.54 -6.14 9.42
C LYS A 786 -16.92 -5.83 8.05
N MET A 787 -16.32 -4.65 7.91
CA MET A 787 -15.67 -4.21 6.67
C MET A 787 -14.43 -5.07 6.34
N GLY A 788 -14.14 -5.25 5.05
CA GLY A 788 -12.99 -6.00 4.54
C GLY A 788 -13.40 -7.23 3.73
N ALA A 789 -12.58 -7.64 2.75
CA ALA A 789 -12.92 -8.76 1.87
C ALA A 789 -13.02 -10.08 2.64
N GLN A 790 -12.08 -10.33 3.55
CA GLN A 790 -12.05 -11.52 4.40
C GLN A 790 -13.28 -11.67 5.32
N ASN A 791 -13.95 -10.56 5.65
CA ASN A 791 -15.12 -10.56 6.52
C ASN A 791 -16.44 -10.83 5.77
N ARG A 792 -16.42 -10.91 4.44
CA ARG A 792 -17.60 -11.12 3.60
C ARG A 792 -17.48 -12.29 2.61
N VAL A 793 -16.55 -13.21 2.80
CA VAL A 793 -16.43 -14.40 1.92
C VAL A 793 -17.79 -15.10 1.84
N GLY A 794 -18.28 -15.33 0.61
CA GLY A 794 -19.60 -15.90 0.33
C GLY A 794 -20.80 -15.03 0.74
N ARG A 795 -20.60 -13.73 1.03
CA ARG A 795 -21.59 -12.80 1.61
C ARG A 795 -21.55 -11.41 0.98
N VAL A 796 -22.52 -10.58 1.34
CA VAL A 796 -22.64 -9.16 0.97
C VAL A 796 -22.28 -8.29 2.17
N PHE A 797 -21.33 -7.36 2.01
CA PHE A 797 -21.11 -6.30 2.99
C PHE A 797 -22.07 -5.14 2.70
N VAL A 798 -22.81 -4.70 3.71
CA VAL A 798 -23.70 -3.53 3.60
C VAL A 798 -22.93 -2.30 4.05
N ASP A 799 -22.23 -1.66 3.11
CA ASP A 799 -21.40 -0.49 3.38
C ASP A 799 -22.26 0.74 3.72
N TYR A 800 -22.29 1.05 5.01
CA TYR A 800 -22.95 2.22 5.59
C TYR A 800 -22.00 3.42 5.74
N LEU A 801 -20.69 3.26 5.48
CA LEU A 801 -19.68 4.32 5.68
C LEU A 801 -19.88 5.48 4.69
N ARG A 802 -20.63 5.25 3.61
CA ARG A 802 -21.11 6.27 2.66
C ARG A 802 -21.97 7.35 3.31
N ASN A 803 -22.47 7.11 4.52
CA ASN A 803 -23.28 8.05 5.31
C ASN A 803 -22.46 8.94 6.25
N GLN A 804 -21.13 8.84 6.23
CA GLN A 804 -20.26 9.74 7.00
C GLN A 804 -20.10 11.11 6.33
N ARG A 805 -19.80 12.13 7.14
CA ARG A 805 -19.52 13.51 6.66
C ARG A 805 -18.34 13.50 5.68
N TYR A 806 -18.53 14.11 4.51
CA TYR A 806 -17.58 14.12 3.38
C TYR A 806 -17.29 12.77 2.71
N ALA A 807 -18.03 11.70 3.04
CA ALA A 807 -18.11 10.52 2.18
C ALA A 807 -18.95 10.81 0.93
N SER A 808 -18.92 9.91 -0.06
CA SER A 808 -19.68 10.10 -1.29
C SER A 808 -20.07 8.80 -1.99
N THR A 809 -21.13 8.91 -2.81
CA THR A 809 -21.70 7.80 -3.59
C THR A 809 -21.80 8.20 -5.06
N VAL A 810 -21.47 7.30 -5.99
CA VAL A 810 -21.62 7.58 -7.43
C VAL A 810 -23.06 7.97 -7.78
N ALA A 811 -23.21 9.08 -8.50
CA ALA A 811 -24.49 9.68 -8.86
C ALA A 811 -25.32 8.75 -9.75
N PRO A 812 -26.67 8.84 -9.69
CA PRO A 812 -27.54 8.31 -10.75
C PRO A 812 -27.07 8.76 -12.15
N TYR A 813 -27.14 7.86 -13.13
CA TYR A 813 -26.74 8.05 -14.53
C TYR A 813 -25.26 8.34 -14.79
N SER A 814 -24.40 8.33 -13.76
CA SER A 814 -22.97 8.49 -13.93
C SER A 814 -22.30 7.21 -14.43
N LEU A 815 -21.44 7.35 -15.44
CA LEU A 815 -20.53 6.31 -15.91
C LEU A 815 -19.55 5.89 -14.81
N ARG A 816 -19.03 4.67 -14.94
CA ARG A 816 -17.92 4.14 -14.15
C ARG A 816 -16.65 4.08 -14.98
N ALA A 817 -15.52 4.49 -14.40
CA ALA A 817 -14.20 4.42 -14.99
C ALA A 817 -13.64 2.97 -14.92
N ARG A 818 -14.36 2.05 -15.55
CA ARG A 818 -14.10 0.60 -15.65
C ARG A 818 -14.31 0.17 -17.11
N PRO A 819 -13.66 -0.93 -17.56
CA PRO A 819 -13.86 -1.44 -18.92
C PRO A 819 -15.35 -1.63 -19.22
N GLY A 820 -15.78 -1.20 -20.41
CA GLY A 820 -17.17 -1.18 -20.84
C GLY A 820 -17.96 0.07 -20.44
N LEU A 821 -17.44 0.96 -19.58
CA LEU A 821 -18.12 2.19 -19.14
C LEU A 821 -19.56 1.94 -18.61
N GLY A 822 -19.71 1.00 -17.66
CA GLY A 822 -20.97 0.71 -16.97
C GLY A 822 -21.59 1.95 -16.30
N VAL A 823 -22.92 2.01 -16.20
CA VAL A 823 -23.65 3.18 -15.64
C VAL A 823 -24.34 2.83 -14.33
N ALA A 824 -24.23 3.72 -13.35
CA ALA A 824 -24.98 3.64 -12.10
C ALA A 824 -26.47 3.99 -12.32
N THR A 825 -27.28 2.98 -12.63
CA THR A 825 -28.58 3.14 -13.30
C THR A 825 -29.75 2.99 -12.33
N PRO A 826 -30.63 4.01 -12.18
CA PRO A 826 -31.88 3.90 -11.42
C PRO A 826 -32.82 2.79 -11.92
N LEU A 827 -33.43 2.10 -10.94
CA LEU A 827 -34.31 0.97 -11.15
C LEU A 827 -35.61 1.11 -10.35
N ALA A 828 -36.68 0.55 -10.91
CA ALA A 828 -37.86 0.19 -10.17
C ALA A 828 -37.59 -1.15 -9.47
N TRP A 829 -38.33 -1.42 -8.39
CA TRP A 829 -38.02 -2.57 -7.53
C TRP A 829 -38.44 -3.92 -8.12
N ASP A 830 -39.40 -3.92 -9.02
CA ASP A 830 -39.85 -5.06 -9.83
C ASP A 830 -38.87 -5.44 -10.95
N GLU A 831 -37.98 -4.51 -11.37
CA GLU A 831 -36.89 -4.84 -12.30
C GLU A 831 -35.79 -5.73 -11.67
N LEU A 832 -35.73 -5.84 -10.34
CA LEU A 832 -34.61 -6.45 -9.62
C LEU A 832 -34.33 -7.89 -10.05
N ASP A 833 -35.38 -8.70 -10.21
CA ASP A 833 -35.26 -10.11 -10.59
C ASP A 833 -34.76 -10.30 -12.03
N SER A 834 -34.93 -9.27 -12.89
CA SER A 834 -34.45 -9.29 -14.28
C SER A 834 -32.97 -8.92 -14.44
N LEU A 835 -32.32 -8.41 -13.38
CA LEU A 835 -30.92 -8.02 -13.45
C LEU A 835 -30.00 -9.22 -13.65
N THR A 836 -29.04 -9.09 -14.58
CA THR A 836 -27.95 -10.06 -14.77
C THR A 836 -26.60 -9.58 -14.24
N GLY A 837 -26.53 -8.35 -13.73
CA GLY A 837 -25.32 -7.82 -13.10
C GLY A 837 -25.36 -6.32 -12.83
N ALA A 838 -24.51 -5.86 -11.92
CA ALA A 838 -24.41 -4.46 -11.50
C ALA A 838 -23.90 -3.48 -12.59
N ALA A 839 -23.41 -4.00 -13.72
CA ALA A 839 -22.97 -3.22 -14.89
C ALA A 839 -23.73 -3.62 -16.17
N MET A 840 -24.95 -4.17 -16.03
CA MET A 840 -25.83 -4.57 -17.15
C MET A 840 -26.11 -3.42 -18.13
N TRP A 841 -26.24 -2.19 -17.62
CA TRP A 841 -26.27 -0.99 -18.45
C TRP A 841 -24.92 -0.29 -18.48
N ASN A 842 -24.54 0.14 -19.67
CA ASN A 842 -23.32 0.88 -19.97
C ASN A 842 -23.63 2.03 -20.93
N ILE A 843 -22.60 2.78 -21.32
CA ILE A 843 -22.71 3.93 -22.24
C ILE A 843 -23.43 3.62 -23.57
N ASP A 844 -23.41 2.35 -24.03
CA ASP A 844 -24.04 1.91 -25.28
C ASP A 844 -25.48 1.43 -25.09
N THR A 845 -25.77 0.77 -23.97
CA THR A 845 -27.07 0.13 -23.73
C THR A 845 -28.05 1.01 -22.93
N LEU A 846 -27.56 2.03 -22.22
CA LEU A 846 -28.42 2.96 -21.47
C LEU A 846 -29.39 3.75 -22.38
N PRO A 847 -29.00 4.30 -23.55
CA PRO A 847 -29.92 5.07 -24.39
C PRO A 847 -31.17 4.27 -24.80
N ALA A 848 -30.99 2.99 -25.14
CA ALA A 848 -32.10 2.10 -25.45
C ALA A 848 -33.01 1.85 -24.24
N ARG A 849 -32.45 1.63 -23.04
CA ARG A 849 -33.22 1.55 -21.78
C ARG A 849 -34.01 2.83 -21.53
N MET A 850 -33.40 4.01 -21.69
CA MET A 850 -34.06 5.28 -21.42
C MET A 850 -35.21 5.56 -22.38
N ALA A 851 -35.10 5.10 -23.64
CA ALA A 851 -36.17 5.19 -24.63
C ALA A 851 -37.29 4.16 -24.42
N SER A 852 -37.03 3.04 -23.73
CA SER A 852 -38.03 2.00 -23.45
C SER A 852 -38.78 2.17 -22.12
N LEU A 853 -38.49 3.23 -21.35
CA LEU A 853 -39.11 3.50 -20.05
C LEU A 853 -40.22 4.55 -20.18
N ASP A 854 -41.47 4.15 -19.92
CA ASP A 854 -42.65 5.05 -19.92
C ASP A 854 -42.53 6.17 -18.87
N HIS A 855 -41.79 5.94 -17.79
CA HIS A 855 -41.60 6.89 -16.69
C HIS A 855 -40.21 6.72 -16.04
N ASP A 856 -39.80 7.71 -15.23
CA ASP A 856 -38.58 7.59 -14.44
C ASP A 856 -38.82 6.70 -13.20
N PRO A 857 -38.06 5.60 -13.00
CA PRO A 857 -38.19 4.75 -11.82
C PRO A 857 -37.98 5.49 -10.48
N TRP A 858 -37.29 6.63 -10.50
CA TRP A 858 -37.02 7.48 -9.35
C TRP A 858 -37.85 8.78 -9.35
N ALA A 859 -38.92 8.90 -10.15
CA ALA A 859 -39.78 10.09 -10.18
C ALA A 859 -40.25 10.56 -8.79
N ASP A 860 -40.56 9.62 -7.89
CA ASP A 860 -41.00 9.88 -6.52
C ASP A 860 -39.87 10.34 -5.57
N TYR A 861 -38.59 10.25 -5.95
CA TYR A 861 -37.45 10.40 -5.04
C TYR A 861 -37.47 11.72 -4.26
N PHE A 862 -37.59 12.85 -4.97
CA PHE A 862 -37.56 14.19 -4.37
C PHE A 862 -38.85 14.54 -3.61
N LEU A 863 -39.93 13.75 -3.78
CA LEU A 863 -41.18 13.92 -3.05
C LEU A 863 -41.10 13.32 -1.64
N LYS A 864 -40.19 12.37 -1.38
CA LYS A 864 -40.05 11.70 -0.08
C LYS A 864 -39.09 12.45 0.84
N LYS A 865 -39.58 12.83 2.03
CA LYS A 865 -38.84 13.59 3.06
C LYS A 865 -38.97 12.90 4.42
N GLN A 866 -38.29 11.77 4.55
CA GLN A 866 -38.47 10.80 5.63
C GLN A 866 -37.66 11.16 6.88
N GLN A 867 -38.05 10.71 8.08
CA GLN A 867 -37.38 11.09 9.34
C GLN A 867 -36.99 9.84 10.13
N LEU A 868 -35.82 9.89 10.77
CA LEU A 868 -35.32 8.82 11.64
C LEU A 868 -35.96 8.99 13.03
N THR A 869 -36.97 8.17 13.32
CA THR A 869 -37.80 8.30 14.53
C THR A 869 -37.27 7.48 15.71
N ALA A 870 -37.68 7.83 16.93
CA ALA A 870 -37.39 7.04 18.12
C ALA A 870 -38.03 5.63 18.08
N VAL A 871 -39.12 5.43 17.31
CA VAL A 871 -39.73 4.11 17.11
C VAL A 871 -38.81 3.22 16.27
N MET A 872 -38.25 3.75 15.18
CA MET A 872 -37.29 3.05 14.33
C MET A 872 -36.01 2.70 15.12
N ARG A 873 -35.49 3.62 15.93
CA ARG A 873 -34.33 3.39 16.81
C ARG A 873 -34.57 2.22 17.77
N ARG A 874 -35.73 2.16 18.44
CA ARG A 874 -36.10 1.01 19.29
C ARG A 874 -36.23 -0.30 18.52
N LYS A 875 -36.81 -0.30 17.31
CA LYS A 875 -36.87 -1.49 16.43
C LYS A 875 -35.48 -2.03 16.05
N LEU A 876 -34.46 -1.16 16.03
CA LEU A 876 -33.07 -1.48 15.75
C LEU A 876 -32.21 -1.79 17.00
N GLY A 877 -32.77 -1.68 18.21
CA GLY A 877 -32.02 -1.87 19.46
C GLY A 877 -31.02 -0.75 19.76
N MET A 878 -31.31 0.49 19.33
CA MET A 878 -30.54 1.70 19.63
C MET A 878 -31.07 2.47 20.85
#